data_AF-A0A914M3T9-F1
#
_entry.id   AF-A0A914M3T9-F1
#
_cell.length_a   1.000
_cell.length_b   1.000
_cell.length_c   1.000
_cell.angle_alpha   90.00
_cell.angle_beta   90.00
_cell.angle_gamma   90.00
#
_symmetry.space_group_name_H-M   'P 1'
#
loop_
_entity.id
_entity.type
_entity.pdbx_description
1 polymer ?
#
loop_
_entity_poly.entity_id
_entity_poly.type
_entity_poly.pdbx_seq_one_letter_code
_entity_poly.pdbx_strand_id
1 'polypeptide(L)'
;MSYENSDIGPPPDPVLEVPPPKDIKILESADDIQQRRTEVLDHYVQFKDFAKTKRDRLEEARQFQYFKRDADELEIWILEKLQTAAEESFRDPTNLQAKIQKHEAFVAEVQAHSNAITKLDKTGNDMIQHGHYEKETIRKRLDRLHELWDRLFSMLDNKGIKLQQALKLLQFMRKCDEMLYWIKDKIAFVSSDDMGSDLEHVEVMQRKFDEFLKELDSHQSRVLDINQEANALIDEGHPEQEQIHAKRDEVNEAWHKLGTLTATRREALFGAQQIQRFYRDIDETLAWIGEKESTLATNDYGRDLNNVQALQRKHEGTERDLAALESKMEKLETEADRLCQLYPEKSKEISTKTDEAKIRWETLKQSAEERKRALDRSYNRHRFMADYRELCDWIEGIKVLIESAELAKDVAGAEALLEQHQEHKGEIDARNDSFIQTAETGQKLLDEGIEQSEEIRQCLQRLANDQASLKNLWEERRILYEQCMDLQLFYRDTEQAETWMNKQEAFLQNRDLGDSLDAVESLLKKHEDFEKSLAAQEEKIHALDEFATKLIEGGHYAADDVAARREKLLSRRRRLMELTAERREKLKESYRLHSFDRDCDEMLGWMNEKLKTAQDQSYLDPTNIHEIKATGQELVALGHYANEHIQTRLEEVEQLWAQLVEASALKGAKLQEANQEQLFNRNVEDVELWLGELERKLASEDFGKNLNTVQNLQKKLALVEADYNAHSERLDTIGQQAREFESIGHFNAPQIVKKQQGLQQRFEALLDPLQRRKNKLGESLVGHLLFRDIDDELTWIREKVKRDRLWYELE
;
A
#
# COMPACT_ATOMS: atom_id res chain seq x y z
N MET A 1 -0.87 72.91 -132.76
CA MET A 1 -0.42 74.22 -133.27
C MET A 1 0.78 73.98 -134.16
N SER A 2 0.76 74.59 -135.36
CA SER A 2 1.87 74.76 -136.31
C SER A 2 2.65 73.51 -136.73
N TYR A 3 2.07 72.73 -137.66
CA TYR A 3 2.87 71.97 -138.63
C TYR A 3 2.85 72.74 -139.95
N GLU A 4 4.02 73.22 -140.35
CA GLU A 4 4.30 73.74 -141.68
C GLU A 4 3.97 72.67 -142.72
N ASN A 5 3.03 72.99 -143.61
CA ASN A 5 2.74 72.23 -144.82
C ASN A 5 3.96 72.32 -145.75
N SER A 6 4.87 71.36 -145.67
CA SER A 6 5.73 71.02 -146.82
C SER A 6 4.92 70.10 -147.74
N ASP A 7 3.96 70.71 -148.44
CA ASP A 7 3.14 70.09 -149.47
C ASP A 7 4.03 69.87 -150.72
N ILE A 8 4.84 68.82 -150.68
CA ILE A 8 5.54 68.30 -151.86
C ILE A 8 4.47 67.57 -152.65
N GLY A 9 3.69 68.34 -153.42
CA GLY A 9 2.74 67.80 -154.36
C GLY A 9 3.41 66.79 -155.29
N PRO A 10 2.65 65.82 -155.83
CA PRO A 10 3.21 64.77 -156.67
C PRO A 10 4.09 65.39 -157.77
N PRO A 11 5.27 64.81 -158.07
CA PRO A 11 6.14 65.35 -159.11
C PRO A 11 5.34 65.51 -160.41
N PRO A 12 5.49 66.63 -161.15
CA PRO A 12 4.66 66.95 -162.28
C PRO A 12 4.52 65.76 -163.22
N ASP A 13 3.27 65.48 -163.62
CA ASP A 13 2.96 64.48 -164.64
C ASP A 13 3.83 64.79 -165.86
N PRO A 14 4.65 63.86 -166.35
CA PRO A 14 5.55 64.23 -167.42
C PRO A 14 4.70 64.57 -168.68
N VAL A 15 5.04 65.62 -169.42
CA VAL A 15 4.21 66.11 -170.53
C VAL A 15 4.84 65.61 -171.81
N LEU A 16 4.11 64.78 -172.57
CA LEU A 16 4.55 64.37 -173.90
C LEU A 16 4.19 65.50 -174.89
N GLU A 17 5.11 66.43 -175.14
CA GLU A 17 4.91 67.46 -176.17
C GLU A 17 5.01 66.83 -177.57
N VAL A 18 3.88 66.65 -178.24
CA VAL A 18 3.83 66.19 -179.64
C VAL A 18 3.81 67.40 -180.57
N PRO A 19 4.84 67.65 -181.42
CA PRO A 19 4.85 68.78 -182.35
C PRO A 19 3.76 68.64 -183.44
N PRO A 20 3.12 69.74 -183.91
CA PRO A 20 2.06 69.69 -184.92
C PRO A 20 2.59 69.20 -186.28
N PRO A 21 1.78 68.49 -187.09
CA PRO A 21 2.23 67.92 -188.34
C PRO A 21 2.56 69.01 -189.37
N LYS A 22 3.83 69.10 -189.78
CA LYS A 22 4.26 69.81 -191.00
C LYS A 22 3.78 69.01 -192.22
N ASP A 23 3.36 69.73 -193.26
CA ASP A 23 2.71 69.24 -194.50
C ASP A 23 3.13 67.83 -194.93
N ILE A 24 2.14 66.99 -195.16
CA ILE A 24 2.28 65.59 -195.60
C ILE A 24 2.95 65.61 -196.99
N LYS A 25 4.27 65.38 -197.01
CA LYS A 25 5.02 65.14 -198.25
C LYS A 25 4.54 63.85 -198.90
N ILE A 26 4.21 63.94 -200.19
CA ILE A 26 3.92 62.78 -201.03
C ILE A 26 5.19 61.91 -201.05
N LEU A 27 5.06 60.68 -200.56
CA LEU A 27 6.16 59.73 -200.44
C LEU A 27 6.44 59.14 -201.83
N GLU A 28 7.38 59.73 -202.58
CA GLU A 28 7.72 59.29 -203.94
C GLU A 28 8.86 58.26 -203.97
N SER A 29 9.57 58.03 -202.86
CA SER A 29 10.65 57.05 -202.74
C SER A 29 10.47 56.04 -201.60
N ALA A 30 11.10 54.86 -201.72
CA ALA A 30 11.14 53.85 -200.66
C ALA A 30 11.88 54.32 -199.39
N ASP A 31 12.82 55.26 -199.52
CA ASP A 31 13.57 55.82 -198.39
C ASP A 31 12.71 56.74 -197.51
N ASP A 32 11.78 57.50 -198.11
CA ASP A 32 10.89 58.39 -197.37
C ASP A 32 9.91 57.60 -196.46
N ILE A 33 9.45 56.44 -196.93
CA ILE A 33 8.61 55.52 -196.14
C ILE A 33 9.40 54.95 -194.95
N GLN A 34 10.67 54.64 -195.16
CA GLN A 34 11.55 54.06 -194.13
C GLN A 34 11.88 55.06 -193.02
N GLN A 35 12.12 56.32 -193.37
CA GLN A 35 12.36 57.39 -192.40
C GLN A 35 11.11 57.65 -191.55
N ARG A 36 9.93 57.72 -192.17
CA ARG A 36 8.67 57.94 -191.43
C ARG A 36 8.33 56.76 -190.50
N ARG A 37 8.63 55.54 -190.92
CA ARG A 37 8.50 54.35 -190.05
C ARG A 37 9.40 54.45 -188.81
N THR A 38 10.62 54.97 -188.95
CA THR A 38 11.58 55.06 -187.85
C THR A 38 11.15 56.12 -186.82
N GLU A 39 10.70 57.31 -187.26
CA GLU A 39 10.14 58.34 -186.38
C GLU A 39 8.94 57.84 -185.55
N VAL A 40 8.01 57.10 -186.20
CA VAL A 40 6.83 56.57 -185.51
C VAL A 40 7.21 55.51 -184.47
N LEU A 41 8.22 54.68 -184.76
CA LEU A 41 8.70 53.66 -183.81
C LEU A 41 9.41 54.29 -182.61
N ASP A 42 10.22 55.33 -182.79
CA ASP A 42 10.86 56.04 -181.68
C ASP A 42 9.84 56.76 -180.79
N HIS A 43 8.84 57.44 -181.37
CA HIS A 43 7.74 58.02 -180.60
C HIS A 43 6.93 56.96 -179.85
N TYR A 44 6.75 55.77 -180.44
CA TYR A 44 6.06 54.66 -179.78
C TYR A 44 6.87 54.09 -178.60
N VAL A 45 8.20 53.98 -178.72
CA VAL A 45 9.08 53.57 -177.61
C VAL A 45 9.07 54.60 -176.49
N GLN A 46 9.20 55.89 -176.80
CA GLN A 46 9.12 56.97 -175.80
C GLN A 46 7.76 57.00 -175.09
N PHE A 47 6.66 56.85 -175.83
CA PHE A 47 5.32 56.72 -175.25
C PHE A 47 5.20 55.48 -174.36
N LYS A 48 5.80 54.34 -174.76
CA LYS A 48 5.75 53.09 -173.99
C LYS A 48 6.53 53.17 -172.67
N ASP A 49 7.74 53.75 -172.68
CA ASP A 49 8.51 53.99 -171.47
C ASP A 49 7.83 55.01 -170.56
N PHE A 50 7.29 56.08 -171.14
CA PHE A 50 6.51 57.07 -170.41
C PHE A 50 5.26 56.45 -169.75
N ALA A 51 4.49 55.64 -170.48
CA ALA A 51 3.32 54.95 -169.97
C ALA A 51 3.70 53.96 -168.85
N LYS A 52 4.86 53.30 -168.95
CA LYS A 52 5.40 52.44 -167.90
C LYS A 52 5.77 53.25 -166.65
N THR A 53 6.51 54.36 -166.79
CA THR A 53 6.85 55.24 -165.66
C THR A 53 5.61 55.85 -165.01
N LYS A 54 4.60 56.26 -165.80
CA LYS A 54 3.33 56.77 -165.28
C LYS A 54 2.56 55.69 -164.53
N ARG A 55 2.54 54.46 -165.05
CA ARG A 55 1.93 53.30 -164.35
C ARG A 55 2.65 53.01 -163.04
N ASP A 56 3.98 52.94 -163.04
CA ASP A 56 4.77 52.61 -161.85
C ASP A 56 4.62 53.71 -160.77
N ARG A 57 4.58 55.00 -161.16
CA ARG A 57 4.26 56.11 -160.23
C ARG A 57 2.83 56.09 -159.70
N LEU A 58 1.85 55.76 -160.54
CA LEU A 58 0.46 55.59 -160.09
C LEU A 58 0.33 54.40 -159.14
N GLU A 59 1.13 53.35 -159.33
CA GLU A 59 1.16 52.18 -158.47
C GLU A 59 1.83 52.50 -157.12
N GLU A 60 2.94 53.26 -157.10
CA GLU A 60 3.55 53.81 -155.88
C GLU A 60 2.58 54.74 -155.13
N ALA A 61 1.96 55.70 -155.81
CA ALA A 61 0.98 56.59 -155.20
C ALA A 61 -0.25 55.82 -154.66
N ARG A 62 -0.70 54.79 -155.37
CA ARG A 62 -1.76 53.89 -154.90
C ARG A 62 -1.33 53.14 -153.64
N GLN A 63 -0.14 52.54 -153.62
CA GLN A 63 0.41 51.86 -152.45
C GLN A 63 0.53 52.80 -151.24
N PHE A 64 0.96 54.05 -151.46
CA PHE A 64 1.02 55.05 -150.41
C PHE A 64 -0.35 55.45 -149.86
N GLN A 65 -1.37 55.57 -150.71
CA GLN A 65 -2.73 55.84 -150.23
C GLN A 65 -3.31 54.65 -149.43
N TYR A 66 -3.03 53.40 -149.83
CA TYR A 66 -3.39 52.22 -149.03
C TYR A 66 -2.64 52.21 -147.69
N PHE A 67 -1.33 52.43 -147.69
CA PHE A 67 -0.54 52.54 -146.46
C PHE A 67 -1.07 53.65 -145.54
N LYS A 68 -1.36 54.84 -146.09
CA LYS A 68 -1.86 55.97 -145.33
C LYS A 68 -3.22 55.67 -144.70
N ARG A 69 -4.15 55.09 -145.48
CA ARG A 69 -5.45 54.65 -144.95
C ARG A 69 -5.28 53.64 -143.83
N ASP A 70 -4.49 52.59 -144.04
CA ASP A 70 -4.29 51.52 -143.06
C ASP A 70 -3.58 52.04 -141.80
N ALA A 71 -2.67 53.02 -141.95
CA ALA A 71 -2.03 53.73 -140.84
C ALA A 71 -2.99 54.66 -140.07
N ASP A 72 -3.84 55.40 -140.77
CA ASP A 72 -4.85 56.27 -140.15
C ASP A 72 -5.92 55.44 -139.42
N GLU A 73 -6.37 54.32 -140.01
CA GLU A 73 -7.30 53.37 -139.39
C GLU A 73 -6.70 52.74 -138.12
N LEU A 74 -5.43 52.32 -138.19
CA LEU A 74 -4.72 51.78 -137.02
C LEU A 74 -4.50 52.85 -135.95
N GLU A 75 -4.17 54.08 -136.32
CA GLU A 75 -3.98 55.18 -135.38
C GLU A 75 -5.28 55.51 -134.61
N ILE A 76 -6.40 55.62 -135.32
CA ILE A 76 -7.72 55.86 -134.73
C ILE A 76 -8.05 54.74 -133.75
N TRP A 77 -7.85 53.48 -134.17
CA TRP A 77 -8.08 52.32 -133.31
C TRP A 77 -7.21 52.36 -132.04
N ILE A 78 -5.90 52.67 -132.14
CA ILE A 78 -5.02 52.77 -130.97
C ILE A 78 -5.49 53.88 -130.04
N LEU A 79 -5.90 55.04 -130.56
CA LEU A 79 -6.40 56.16 -129.76
C LEU A 79 -7.70 55.83 -129.03
N GLU A 80 -8.64 55.13 -129.67
CA GLU A 80 -9.87 54.63 -129.03
C GLU A 80 -9.56 53.63 -127.90
N LYS A 81 -8.65 52.69 -128.14
CA LYS A 81 -8.23 51.72 -127.12
C LYS A 81 -7.45 52.37 -125.99
N LEU A 82 -6.64 53.40 -126.27
CA LEU A 82 -5.96 54.22 -125.25
C LEU A 82 -6.95 54.92 -124.33
N GLN A 83 -8.06 55.43 -124.86
CA GLN A 83 -9.11 56.04 -124.04
C GLN A 83 -9.72 55.03 -123.07
N THR A 84 -9.98 53.80 -123.53
CA THR A 84 -10.50 52.70 -122.69
C THR A 84 -9.46 52.22 -121.66
N ALA A 85 -8.18 52.18 -122.04
CA ALA A 85 -7.08 51.84 -121.15
C ALA A 85 -6.87 52.90 -120.05
N ALA A 86 -7.11 54.18 -120.35
CA ALA A 86 -7.00 55.29 -119.41
C ALA A 86 -8.10 55.32 -118.33
N GLU A 87 -9.17 54.53 -118.46
CA GLU A 87 -10.21 54.45 -117.45
C GLU A 87 -9.69 53.85 -116.13
N GLU A 88 -9.74 54.63 -115.06
CA GLU A 88 -9.27 54.26 -113.71
C GLU A 88 -10.29 53.42 -112.91
N SER A 89 -10.88 52.42 -113.58
CA SER A 89 -11.87 51.48 -113.00
C SER A 89 -11.39 50.70 -111.77
N PHE A 90 -10.08 50.70 -111.48
CA PHE A 90 -9.45 50.06 -110.32
C PHE A 90 -9.68 50.79 -108.99
N ARG A 91 -10.06 52.08 -109.01
CA ARG A 91 -10.33 52.84 -107.77
C ARG A 91 -11.58 52.37 -107.03
N ASP A 92 -12.52 51.76 -107.74
CA ASP A 92 -13.72 51.17 -107.13
C ASP A 92 -13.43 49.71 -106.77
N PRO A 93 -13.43 49.34 -105.48
CA PRO A 93 -13.08 48.01 -105.00
C PRO A 93 -14.16 46.94 -105.30
N THR A 94 -15.32 47.34 -105.82
CA THR A 94 -16.41 46.42 -106.11
C THR A 94 -16.11 45.55 -107.34
N ASN A 95 -16.32 44.24 -107.21
CA ASN A 95 -16.14 43.26 -108.30
C ASN A 95 -14.75 43.28 -108.96
N LEU A 96 -13.67 43.55 -108.20
CA LEU A 96 -12.29 43.61 -108.70
C LEU A 96 -11.89 42.36 -109.52
N GLN A 97 -12.28 41.16 -109.10
CA GLN A 97 -12.01 39.93 -109.84
C GLN A 97 -12.60 39.96 -111.26
N ALA A 98 -13.84 40.42 -111.39
CA ALA A 98 -14.49 40.56 -112.70
C ALA A 98 -13.85 41.67 -113.53
N LYS A 99 -13.36 42.73 -112.90
CA LYS A 99 -12.60 43.81 -113.57
C LYS A 99 -11.24 43.33 -114.07
N ILE A 100 -10.54 42.48 -113.30
CA ILE A 100 -9.29 41.82 -113.72
C ILE A 100 -9.55 40.93 -114.93
N GLN A 101 -10.54 40.05 -114.88
CA GLN A 101 -10.88 39.18 -116.02
C GLN A 101 -11.25 39.98 -117.28
N LYS A 102 -12.02 41.06 -117.12
CA LYS A 102 -12.33 41.98 -118.23
C LYS A 102 -11.08 42.65 -118.79
N HIS A 103 -10.15 43.06 -117.92
CA HIS A 103 -8.89 43.66 -118.33
C HIS A 103 -7.97 42.65 -119.03
N GLU A 104 -7.86 41.41 -118.55
CA GLU A 104 -7.12 40.33 -119.19
C GLU A 104 -7.69 40.02 -120.58
N ALA A 105 -9.02 39.95 -120.71
CA ALA A 105 -9.69 39.79 -122.00
C ALA A 105 -9.39 40.98 -122.94
N PHE A 106 -9.37 42.20 -122.41
CA PHE A 106 -9.02 43.41 -123.17
C PHE A 106 -7.55 43.42 -123.61
N VAL A 107 -6.63 42.99 -122.75
CA VAL A 107 -5.20 42.83 -123.09
C VAL A 107 -5.04 41.80 -124.21
N ALA A 108 -5.74 40.66 -124.14
CA ALA A 108 -5.73 39.65 -125.18
C ALA A 108 -6.30 40.17 -126.51
N GLU A 109 -7.38 40.97 -126.47
CA GLU A 109 -7.95 41.63 -127.65
C GLU A 109 -6.93 42.56 -128.31
N VAL A 110 -6.22 43.38 -127.52
CA VAL A 110 -5.19 44.30 -128.03
C VAL A 110 -3.97 43.55 -128.57
N GLN A 111 -3.54 42.49 -127.89
CA GLN A 111 -2.44 41.63 -128.36
C GLN A 111 -2.78 40.93 -129.68
N ALA A 112 -4.02 40.46 -129.87
CA ALA A 112 -4.44 39.84 -131.13
C ALA A 112 -4.35 40.81 -132.34
N HIS A 113 -4.52 42.12 -132.09
CA HIS A 113 -4.39 43.18 -133.10
C HIS A 113 -2.94 43.58 -133.41
N SER A 114 -1.94 43.04 -132.70
CA SER A 114 -0.51 43.29 -133.00
C SER A 114 -0.12 42.91 -134.44
N ASN A 115 -0.80 41.94 -135.03
CA ASN A 115 -0.58 41.56 -136.42
C ASN A 115 -0.84 42.72 -137.40
N ALA A 116 -1.71 43.67 -137.06
CA ALA A 116 -1.99 44.84 -137.90
C ALA A 116 -0.78 45.77 -137.96
N ILE A 117 -0.16 46.09 -136.81
CA ILE A 117 1.05 46.92 -136.77
C ILE A 117 2.23 46.22 -137.46
N THR A 118 2.41 44.90 -137.27
CA THR A 118 3.47 44.13 -137.94
C THR A 118 3.30 44.08 -139.47
N LYS A 119 2.06 43.95 -139.96
CA LYS A 119 1.78 43.98 -141.41
C LYS A 119 2.00 45.37 -142.00
N LEU A 120 1.60 46.41 -141.27
CA LEU A 120 1.80 47.80 -141.68
C LEU A 120 3.30 48.15 -141.69
N ASP A 121 4.06 47.68 -140.70
CA ASP A 121 5.52 47.77 -140.64
C ASP A 121 6.18 47.11 -141.84
N LYS A 122 5.76 45.88 -142.18
CA LYS A 122 6.32 45.18 -143.35
C LYS A 122 6.06 45.99 -144.62
N THR A 123 4.82 46.43 -144.81
CA THR A 123 4.42 47.20 -146.01
C THR A 123 5.16 48.53 -146.09
N GLY A 124 5.21 49.29 -144.99
CA GLY A 124 5.88 50.59 -144.94
C GLY A 124 7.40 50.49 -145.06
N ASN A 125 8.03 49.49 -144.43
CA ASN A 125 9.48 49.27 -144.58
C ASN A 125 9.85 48.75 -145.98
N ASP A 126 9.02 47.91 -146.60
CA ASP A 126 9.22 47.48 -147.99
C ASP A 126 9.16 48.70 -148.93
N MET A 127 8.20 49.62 -148.75
CA MET A 127 8.12 50.87 -149.52
C MET A 127 9.35 51.77 -149.31
N ILE A 128 9.85 51.87 -148.07
CA ILE A 128 11.06 52.65 -147.76
C ILE A 128 12.30 52.02 -148.43
N GLN A 129 12.45 50.70 -148.39
CA GLN A 129 13.58 49.98 -148.99
C GLN A 129 13.63 50.13 -150.52
N HIS A 130 12.46 50.14 -151.17
CA HIS A 130 12.36 50.34 -152.62
C HIS A 130 12.49 51.81 -153.07
N GLY A 131 12.81 52.73 -152.15
CA GLY A 131 13.12 54.12 -152.49
C GLY A 131 11.89 54.98 -152.79
N HIS A 132 10.72 54.63 -152.25
CA HIS A 132 9.46 55.36 -152.45
C HIS A 132 9.60 56.86 -152.19
N TYR A 133 8.95 57.69 -153.01
CA TYR A 133 9.10 59.16 -152.98
C TYR A 133 8.72 59.81 -151.62
N GLU A 134 7.77 59.21 -150.87
CA GLU A 134 7.34 59.65 -149.52
C GLU A 134 7.98 58.88 -148.34
N LYS A 135 9.15 58.26 -148.52
CA LYS A 135 9.79 57.41 -147.49
C LYS A 135 9.95 58.07 -146.09
N GLU A 136 10.18 59.38 -146.02
CA GLU A 136 10.32 60.11 -144.74
C GLU A 136 8.98 60.24 -144.01
N THR A 137 7.90 60.51 -144.74
CA THR A 137 6.54 60.59 -144.20
C THR A 137 6.07 59.22 -143.72
N ILE A 138 6.37 58.15 -144.45
CA ILE A 138 6.09 56.76 -144.06
C ILE A 138 6.83 56.41 -142.75
N ARG A 139 8.12 56.73 -142.65
CA ARG A 139 8.92 56.48 -141.42
C ARG A 139 8.34 57.20 -140.21
N LYS A 140 8.08 58.52 -140.32
CA LYS A 140 7.48 59.30 -139.22
C LYS A 140 6.12 58.76 -138.77
N ARG A 141 5.31 58.24 -139.71
CA ARG A 141 4.03 57.61 -139.39
C ARG A 141 4.18 56.30 -138.63
N LEU A 142 5.09 55.42 -139.05
CA LEU A 142 5.40 54.18 -138.34
C LEU A 142 5.93 54.44 -136.92
N ASP A 143 6.91 55.35 -136.78
CA ASP A 143 7.50 55.70 -135.48
C ASP A 143 6.42 56.21 -134.50
N ARG A 144 5.53 57.10 -134.97
CA ARG A 144 4.40 57.59 -134.16
C ARG A 144 3.42 56.48 -133.76
N LEU A 145 3.16 55.53 -134.65
CA LEU A 145 2.29 54.38 -134.34
C LEU A 145 2.93 53.46 -133.30
N HIS A 146 4.24 53.20 -133.38
CA HIS A 146 4.98 52.46 -132.34
C HIS A 146 4.95 53.18 -131.00
N GLU A 147 5.18 54.50 -130.96
CA GLU A 147 5.09 55.27 -129.71
C GLU A 147 3.69 55.17 -129.07
N LEU A 148 2.63 55.28 -129.87
CA LEU A 148 1.25 55.14 -129.39
C LEU A 148 0.93 53.71 -128.93
N TRP A 149 1.47 52.71 -129.64
CA TRP A 149 1.34 51.29 -129.31
C TRP A 149 2.04 50.95 -127.99
N ASP A 150 3.29 51.37 -127.83
CA ASP A 150 4.07 51.19 -126.60
C ASP A 150 3.42 51.91 -125.42
N ARG A 151 2.87 53.11 -125.66
CA ARG A 151 2.09 53.83 -124.65
C ARG A 151 0.82 53.07 -124.25
N LEU A 152 0.11 52.46 -125.20
CA LEU A 152 -1.06 51.62 -124.92
C LEU A 152 -0.66 50.41 -124.07
N PHE A 153 0.39 49.70 -124.45
CA PHE A 153 0.90 48.55 -123.68
C PHE A 153 1.35 48.94 -122.27
N SER A 154 2.08 50.05 -122.13
CA SER A 154 2.48 50.57 -120.82
C SER A 154 1.27 50.94 -119.96
N MET A 155 0.23 51.56 -120.53
CA MET A 155 -1.01 51.88 -119.80
C MET A 155 -1.78 50.61 -119.39
N LEU A 156 -1.83 49.61 -120.26
CA LEU A 156 -2.45 48.31 -119.96
C LEU A 156 -1.71 47.59 -118.83
N ASP A 157 -0.40 47.47 -118.90
CA ASP A 157 0.43 46.82 -117.88
C ASP A 157 0.31 47.52 -116.52
N ASN A 158 0.40 48.86 -116.51
CA ASN A 158 0.19 49.66 -115.31
C ASN A 158 -1.22 49.47 -114.71
N LYS A 159 -2.27 49.36 -115.56
CA LYS A 159 -3.64 49.10 -115.10
C LYS A 159 -3.78 47.69 -114.53
N GLY A 160 -3.13 46.69 -115.12
CA GLY A 160 -3.08 45.31 -114.62
C GLY A 160 -2.43 45.22 -113.25
N ILE A 161 -1.26 45.85 -113.07
CA ILE A 161 -0.55 45.92 -111.79
C ILE A 161 -1.44 46.59 -110.73
N LYS A 162 -2.04 47.74 -111.04
CA LYS A 162 -2.91 48.47 -110.09
C LYS A 162 -4.16 47.67 -109.70
N LEU A 163 -4.77 46.93 -110.63
CA LEU A 163 -5.92 46.06 -110.33
C LEU A 163 -5.54 44.90 -109.41
N GLN A 164 -4.39 44.27 -109.64
CA GLN A 164 -3.87 43.20 -108.78
C GLN A 164 -3.50 43.72 -107.39
N GLN A 165 -2.85 44.88 -107.31
CA GLN A 165 -2.55 45.57 -106.05
C GLN A 165 -3.84 45.89 -105.27
N ALA A 166 -4.84 46.48 -105.92
CA ALA A 166 -6.15 46.75 -105.29
C ALA A 166 -6.84 45.48 -104.77
N LEU A 167 -6.74 44.36 -105.48
CA LEU A 167 -7.28 43.07 -105.04
C LEU A 167 -6.54 42.54 -103.80
N LYS A 168 -5.20 42.54 -103.83
CA LYS A 168 -4.37 42.12 -102.68
C LYS A 168 -4.67 42.96 -101.44
N LEU A 169 -4.77 44.29 -101.59
CA LEU A 169 -5.14 45.19 -100.50
C LEU A 169 -6.53 44.86 -99.94
N LEU A 170 -7.54 44.65 -100.80
CA LEU A 170 -8.89 44.31 -100.33
C LEU A 170 -8.91 42.98 -99.56
N GLN A 171 -8.17 41.98 -100.02
CA GLN A 171 -8.05 40.68 -99.34
C GLN A 171 -7.37 40.83 -97.98
N PHE A 172 -6.28 41.58 -97.91
CA PHE A 172 -5.59 41.91 -96.67
C PHE A 172 -6.50 42.66 -95.69
N MET A 173 -7.20 43.72 -96.14
CA MET A 173 -8.13 44.49 -95.31
C MET A 173 -9.25 43.61 -94.73
N ARG A 174 -9.83 42.71 -95.54
CA ARG A 174 -10.83 41.74 -95.06
C ARG A 174 -10.30 40.81 -93.99
N LYS A 175 -9.10 40.25 -94.18
CA LYS A 175 -8.46 39.39 -93.16
C LYS A 175 -8.23 40.15 -91.85
N CYS A 176 -7.77 41.41 -91.94
CA CYS A 176 -7.61 42.27 -90.78
C CYS A 176 -8.94 42.57 -90.08
N ASP A 177 -9.99 42.92 -90.84
CA ASP A 177 -11.31 43.23 -90.28
C ASP A 177 -11.97 42.00 -89.63
N GLU A 178 -11.85 40.82 -90.25
CA GLU A 178 -12.29 39.56 -89.65
C GLU A 178 -11.58 39.27 -88.32
N MET A 179 -10.26 39.50 -88.27
CA MET A 179 -9.47 39.33 -87.05
C MET A 179 -9.86 40.35 -85.99
N LEU A 180 -10.02 41.63 -86.35
CA LEU A 180 -10.44 42.69 -85.43
C LEU A 180 -11.83 42.44 -84.87
N TYR A 181 -12.76 41.95 -85.69
CA TYR A 181 -14.10 41.58 -85.24
C TYR A 181 -14.03 40.46 -84.19
N TRP A 182 -13.26 39.40 -84.47
CA TRP A 182 -13.05 38.30 -83.52
C TRP A 182 -12.39 38.80 -82.23
N ILE A 183 -11.33 39.62 -82.31
CA ILE A 183 -10.65 40.19 -81.14
C ILE A 183 -11.64 41.01 -80.30
N LYS A 184 -12.47 41.85 -80.94
CA LYS A 184 -13.45 42.69 -80.25
C LYS A 184 -14.50 41.86 -79.49
N ASP A 185 -15.01 40.81 -80.11
CA ASP A 185 -15.94 39.86 -79.46
C ASP A 185 -15.28 39.20 -78.23
N LYS A 186 -14.04 38.72 -78.38
CA LYS A 186 -13.30 38.09 -77.28
C LYS A 186 -12.87 39.05 -76.20
N ILE A 187 -12.57 40.31 -76.52
CA ILE A 187 -12.36 41.38 -75.52
C ILE A 187 -13.60 41.51 -74.64
N ALA A 188 -14.81 41.52 -75.23
CA ALA A 188 -16.04 41.60 -74.44
C ALA A 188 -16.24 40.38 -73.52
N PHE A 189 -15.83 39.19 -73.97
CA PHE A 189 -15.84 37.98 -73.14
C PHE A 189 -14.86 38.06 -71.95
N VAL A 190 -13.60 38.43 -72.17
CA VAL A 190 -12.59 38.49 -71.09
C VAL A 190 -12.76 39.69 -70.17
N SER A 191 -13.43 40.75 -70.62
CA SER A 191 -13.78 41.92 -69.81
C SER A 191 -15.04 41.73 -68.95
N SER A 192 -15.60 40.52 -68.90
CA SER A 192 -16.69 40.22 -67.96
C SER A 192 -16.22 40.36 -66.50
N ASP A 193 -17.01 41.03 -65.66
CA ASP A 193 -16.76 41.18 -64.22
C ASP A 193 -17.25 39.98 -63.39
N ASP A 194 -17.96 39.02 -64.00
CA ASP A 194 -18.52 37.88 -63.27
C ASP A 194 -17.41 36.90 -62.88
N MET A 195 -17.09 36.82 -61.59
CA MET A 195 -16.03 35.96 -61.07
C MET A 195 -16.56 34.61 -60.56
N GLY A 196 -17.87 34.36 -60.62
CA GLY A 196 -18.52 33.21 -59.98
C GLY A 196 -18.90 33.48 -58.51
N SER A 197 -20.06 32.97 -58.11
CA SER A 197 -20.65 33.14 -56.78
C SER A 197 -20.21 32.08 -55.77
N ASP A 198 -19.88 30.89 -56.27
CA ASP A 198 -19.48 29.70 -55.52
C ASP A 198 -18.39 28.95 -56.28
N LEU A 199 -17.80 27.92 -55.65
CA LEU A 199 -16.67 27.20 -56.22
C LEU A 199 -17.03 26.48 -57.53
N GLU A 200 -18.20 25.84 -57.59
CA GLU A 200 -18.67 25.15 -58.78
C GLU A 200 -18.84 26.12 -59.96
N HIS A 201 -19.39 27.31 -59.71
CA HIS A 201 -19.53 28.36 -60.71
C HIS A 201 -18.17 28.90 -61.16
N VAL A 202 -17.22 29.14 -60.24
CA VAL A 202 -15.84 29.51 -60.59
C VAL A 202 -15.17 28.44 -61.46
N GLU A 203 -15.32 27.16 -61.13
CA GLU A 203 -14.75 26.04 -61.90
C GLU A 203 -15.36 25.91 -63.30
N VAL A 204 -16.66 26.20 -63.46
CA VAL A 204 -17.30 26.28 -64.78
C VAL A 204 -16.72 27.45 -65.58
N MET A 205 -16.54 28.61 -64.94
CA MET A 205 -15.98 29.80 -65.58
C MET A 205 -14.52 29.60 -65.99
N GLN A 206 -13.71 28.93 -65.15
CA GLN A 206 -12.35 28.53 -65.50
C GLN A 206 -12.32 27.58 -66.69
N ARG A 207 -13.19 26.56 -66.74
CA ARG A 207 -13.27 25.65 -67.90
C ARG A 207 -13.59 26.39 -69.20
N LYS A 208 -14.57 27.29 -69.18
CA LYS A 208 -14.90 28.15 -70.34
C LYS A 208 -13.71 29.04 -70.72
N PHE A 209 -12.97 29.54 -69.74
CA PHE A 209 -11.80 30.37 -69.98
C PHE A 209 -10.62 29.56 -70.55
N ASP A 210 -10.40 28.33 -70.10
CA ASP A 210 -9.38 27.42 -70.64
C ASP A 210 -9.69 27.01 -72.09
N GLU A 211 -10.97 26.81 -72.42
CA GLU A 211 -11.41 26.63 -73.82
C GLU A 211 -11.06 27.86 -74.66
N PHE A 212 -11.32 29.06 -74.14
CA PHE A 212 -10.90 30.31 -74.78
C PHE A 212 -9.37 30.42 -74.93
N LEU A 213 -8.57 30.01 -73.95
CA LEU A 213 -7.10 30.04 -74.06
C LEU A 213 -6.59 29.14 -75.19
N LYS A 214 -7.22 27.98 -75.41
CA LYS A 214 -6.91 27.11 -76.56
C LYS A 214 -7.28 27.78 -77.89
N GLU A 215 -8.44 28.45 -77.94
CA GLU A 215 -8.83 29.25 -79.12
C GLU A 215 -7.82 30.37 -79.39
N LEU A 216 -7.38 31.08 -78.34
CA LEU A 216 -6.42 32.18 -78.43
C LEU A 216 -5.07 31.71 -79.01
N ASP A 217 -4.55 30.58 -78.54
CA ASP A 217 -3.31 29.97 -79.06
C ASP A 217 -3.42 29.68 -80.57
N SER A 218 -4.54 29.10 -81.01
CA SER A 218 -4.77 28.83 -82.44
C SER A 218 -4.88 30.10 -83.31
N HIS A 219 -5.30 31.24 -82.73
CA HIS A 219 -5.43 32.51 -83.45
C HIS A 219 -4.13 33.32 -83.50
N GLN A 220 -3.12 32.95 -82.70
CA GLN A 220 -1.80 33.57 -82.75
C GLN A 220 -1.14 33.41 -84.12
N SER A 221 -1.30 32.25 -84.77
CA SER A 221 -0.76 32.04 -86.11
C SER A 221 -1.40 32.96 -87.14
N ARG A 222 -2.70 33.23 -87.03
CA ARG A 222 -3.42 34.13 -87.96
C ARG A 222 -2.93 35.58 -87.86
N VAL A 223 -2.59 36.04 -86.67
CA VAL A 223 -1.98 37.38 -86.47
C VAL A 223 -0.57 37.42 -87.07
N LEU A 224 0.21 36.34 -86.93
CA LEU A 224 1.51 36.23 -87.57
C LEU A 224 1.38 36.25 -89.11
N ASP A 225 0.40 35.55 -89.67
CA ASP A 225 0.13 35.53 -91.11
C ASP A 225 -0.25 36.92 -91.64
N ILE A 226 -1.12 37.65 -90.91
CA ILE A 226 -1.47 39.05 -91.24
C ILE A 226 -0.23 39.94 -91.23
N ASN A 227 0.65 39.78 -90.24
CA ASN A 227 1.90 40.54 -90.16
C ASN A 227 2.84 40.22 -91.33
N GLN A 228 2.96 38.94 -91.71
CA GLN A 228 3.78 38.51 -92.84
C GLN A 228 3.22 39.05 -94.17
N GLU A 229 1.90 38.98 -94.37
CA GLU A 229 1.22 39.48 -95.57
C GLU A 229 1.35 41.01 -95.68
N ALA A 230 1.21 41.74 -94.56
CA ALA A 230 1.46 43.18 -94.52
C ALA A 230 2.90 43.51 -94.96
N ASN A 231 3.90 42.84 -94.37
CA ASN A 231 5.30 43.08 -94.71
C ASN A 231 5.59 42.74 -96.18
N ALA A 232 5.05 41.64 -96.69
CA ALA A 232 5.19 41.27 -98.10
C ALA A 232 4.62 42.35 -99.04
N LEU A 233 3.44 42.90 -98.75
CA LEU A 233 2.86 43.98 -99.56
C LEU A 233 3.68 45.27 -99.49
N ILE A 234 4.30 45.57 -98.35
CA ILE A 234 5.19 46.72 -98.19
C ILE A 234 6.48 46.53 -98.98
N ASP A 235 7.11 45.34 -98.88
CA ASP A 235 8.34 44.99 -99.60
C ASP A 235 8.15 44.96 -101.12
N GLU A 236 6.95 44.57 -101.60
CA GLU A 236 6.54 44.66 -103.00
C GLU A 236 6.35 46.11 -103.50
N GLY A 237 6.41 47.11 -102.63
CA GLY A 237 6.27 48.52 -102.99
C GLY A 237 4.82 48.95 -103.26
N HIS A 238 3.84 48.35 -102.55
CA HIS A 238 2.43 48.67 -102.73
C HIS A 238 2.13 50.18 -102.54
N PRO A 239 1.27 50.84 -103.35
CA PRO A 239 1.02 52.28 -103.24
C PRO A 239 0.42 52.73 -101.89
N GLU A 240 -0.46 51.90 -101.32
CA GLU A 240 -1.17 52.17 -100.05
C GLU A 240 -0.43 51.66 -98.80
N GLN A 241 0.90 51.79 -98.75
CA GLN A 241 1.73 51.29 -97.65
C GLN A 241 1.33 51.85 -96.27
N GLU A 242 0.99 53.14 -96.18
CA GLU A 242 0.56 53.75 -94.92
C GLU A 242 -0.72 53.11 -94.39
N GLN A 243 -1.68 52.79 -95.27
CA GLN A 243 -2.92 52.12 -94.89
C GLN A 243 -2.66 50.70 -94.41
N ILE A 244 -1.76 49.96 -95.08
CA ILE A 244 -1.38 48.60 -94.69
C ILE A 244 -0.70 48.62 -93.30
N HIS A 245 0.23 49.55 -93.08
CA HIS A 245 0.87 49.75 -91.78
C HIS A 245 -0.14 50.05 -90.68
N ALA A 246 -0.98 51.07 -90.88
CA ALA A 246 -1.99 51.47 -89.91
C ALA A 246 -2.92 50.31 -89.54
N LYS A 247 -3.34 49.51 -90.54
CA LYS A 247 -4.24 48.38 -90.30
C LYS A 247 -3.57 47.21 -89.59
N ARG A 248 -2.31 46.90 -89.96
CA ARG A 248 -1.49 45.89 -89.26
C ARG A 248 -1.29 46.28 -87.79
N ASP A 249 -0.97 47.54 -87.56
CA ASP A 249 -0.70 48.06 -86.22
C ASP A 249 -1.99 48.07 -85.37
N GLU A 250 -3.16 48.37 -85.96
CA GLU A 250 -4.48 48.23 -85.30
C GLU A 250 -4.74 46.79 -84.84
N VAL A 251 -4.46 45.79 -85.69
CA VAL A 251 -4.60 44.36 -85.34
C VAL A 251 -3.65 43.99 -84.19
N ASN A 252 -2.39 44.41 -84.28
CA ASN A 252 -1.39 44.11 -83.25
C ASN A 252 -1.71 44.77 -81.91
N GLU A 253 -2.16 46.02 -81.90
CA GLU A 253 -2.56 46.72 -80.68
C GLU A 253 -3.78 46.05 -80.04
N ALA A 254 -4.79 45.70 -80.84
CA ALA A 254 -5.96 44.97 -80.36
C ALA A 254 -5.58 43.58 -79.80
N TRP A 255 -4.66 42.87 -80.46
CA TRP A 255 -4.14 41.58 -80.01
C TRP A 255 -3.37 41.69 -78.69
N HIS A 256 -2.49 42.68 -78.56
CA HIS A 256 -1.77 42.96 -77.33
C HIS A 256 -2.73 43.28 -76.18
N LYS A 257 -3.77 44.10 -76.43
CA LYS A 257 -4.81 44.42 -75.45
C LYS A 257 -5.61 43.19 -75.03
N LEU A 258 -5.95 42.30 -75.97
CA LEU A 258 -6.62 41.03 -75.63
C LEU A 258 -5.71 40.16 -74.75
N GLY A 259 -4.41 40.09 -75.06
CA GLY A 259 -3.43 39.35 -74.27
C GLY A 259 -3.29 39.86 -72.84
N THR A 260 -3.24 41.18 -72.63
CA THR A 260 -3.17 41.77 -71.28
C THR A 260 -4.45 41.51 -70.48
N LEU A 261 -5.63 41.74 -71.08
CA LEU A 261 -6.91 41.46 -70.43
C LEU A 261 -7.08 39.97 -70.10
N THR A 262 -6.62 39.08 -70.99
CA THR A 262 -6.61 37.63 -70.76
C THR A 262 -5.74 37.28 -69.55
N ALA A 263 -4.54 37.86 -69.43
CA ALA A 263 -3.67 37.62 -68.28
C ALA A 263 -4.32 38.09 -66.97
N THR A 264 -4.89 39.30 -66.95
CA THR A 264 -5.59 39.84 -65.77
C THR A 264 -6.79 38.98 -65.38
N ARG A 265 -7.61 38.56 -66.35
CA ARG A 265 -8.77 37.69 -66.10
C ARG A 265 -8.37 36.33 -65.56
N ARG A 266 -7.25 35.75 -66.03
CA ARG A 266 -6.70 34.48 -65.52
C ARG A 266 -6.31 34.58 -64.05
N GLU A 267 -5.58 35.64 -63.69
CA GLU A 267 -5.16 35.89 -62.30
C GLU A 267 -6.37 36.10 -61.38
N ALA A 268 -7.36 36.87 -61.83
CA ALA A 268 -8.58 37.11 -61.08
C ALA A 268 -9.39 35.80 -60.86
N LEU A 269 -9.57 34.99 -61.90
CA LEU A 269 -10.31 33.71 -61.80
C LEU A 269 -9.58 32.70 -60.90
N PHE A 270 -8.25 32.70 -60.94
CA PHE A 270 -7.44 31.88 -60.05
C PHE A 270 -7.55 32.33 -58.60
N GLY A 271 -7.53 33.63 -58.32
CA GLY A 271 -7.75 34.17 -56.98
C GLY A 271 -9.15 33.89 -56.43
N ALA A 272 -10.18 34.08 -57.26
CA ALA A 272 -11.56 33.73 -56.90
C ALA A 272 -11.69 32.24 -56.51
N GLN A 273 -11.03 31.34 -57.26
CA GLN A 273 -11.03 29.90 -56.94
C GLN A 273 -10.36 29.61 -55.60
N GLN A 274 -9.20 30.22 -55.31
CA GLN A 274 -8.52 30.01 -54.03
C GLN A 274 -9.40 30.44 -52.84
N ILE A 275 -10.03 31.61 -52.94
CA ILE A 275 -10.90 32.14 -51.89
C ILE A 275 -12.15 31.27 -51.72
N GLN A 276 -12.81 30.87 -52.81
CA GLN A 276 -14.01 30.02 -52.73
C GLN A 276 -13.70 28.62 -52.19
N ARG A 277 -12.55 28.05 -52.54
CA ARG A 277 -12.08 26.78 -51.96
C ARG A 277 -11.86 26.92 -50.45
N PHE A 278 -11.21 27.99 -50.02
CA PHE A 278 -11.01 28.27 -48.61
C PHE A 278 -12.35 28.45 -47.86
N TYR A 279 -13.31 29.14 -48.47
CA TYR A 279 -14.66 29.28 -47.91
C TYR A 279 -15.37 27.94 -47.75
N ARG A 280 -15.23 27.01 -48.71
CA ARG A 280 -15.75 25.65 -48.58
C ARG A 280 -15.07 24.89 -47.44
N ASP A 281 -13.75 24.99 -47.33
CA ASP A 281 -13.01 24.30 -46.26
C ASP A 281 -13.40 24.82 -44.86
N ILE A 282 -13.70 26.12 -44.72
CA ILE A 282 -14.29 26.67 -43.48
C ILE A 282 -15.69 26.10 -43.26
N ASP A 283 -16.59 26.14 -44.25
CA ASP A 283 -17.98 25.70 -44.09
C ASP A 283 -18.07 24.21 -43.71
N GLU A 284 -17.23 23.36 -44.32
CA GLU A 284 -17.08 21.95 -43.93
C GLU A 284 -16.61 21.80 -42.48
N THR A 285 -15.70 22.67 -42.03
CA THR A 285 -15.18 22.66 -40.65
C THR A 285 -16.24 23.15 -39.66
N LEU A 286 -16.99 24.19 -40.00
CA LEU A 286 -18.14 24.67 -39.22
C LEU A 286 -19.23 23.61 -39.11
N ALA A 287 -19.51 22.86 -40.19
CA ALA A 287 -20.45 21.75 -40.16
C ALA A 287 -19.97 20.62 -39.22
N TRP A 288 -18.68 20.29 -39.25
CA TRP A 288 -18.10 19.31 -38.33
C TRP A 288 -18.13 19.79 -36.87
N ILE A 289 -17.84 21.07 -36.62
CA ILE A 289 -18.00 21.71 -35.30
C ILE A 289 -19.45 21.58 -34.83
N GLY A 290 -20.42 21.92 -35.67
CA GLY A 290 -21.85 21.82 -35.33
C GLY A 290 -22.32 20.39 -35.00
N GLU A 291 -21.78 19.38 -35.67
CA GLU A 291 -22.04 17.96 -35.34
C GLU A 291 -21.53 17.62 -33.91
N LYS A 292 -20.33 18.10 -33.56
CA LYS A 292 -19.75 17.89 -32.22
C LYS A 292 -20.47 18.71 -31.15
N GLU A 293 -20.87 19.94 -31.44
CA GLU A 293 -21.72 20.76 -30.56
C GLU A 293 -23.02 20.02 -30.22
N SER A 294 -23.71 19.47 -31.23
CA SER A 294 -24.93 18.68 -31.01
C SER A 294 -24.69 17.44 -30.15
N THR A 295 -23.54 16.78 -30.33
CA THR A 295 -23.17 15.61 -29.52
C THR A 295 -22.90 16.00 -28.06
N LEU A 296 -22.26 17.14 -27.82
CA LEU A 296 -21.92 17.62 -26.47
C LEU A 296 -23.10 18.24 -25.72
N ALA A 297 -24.13 18.72 -26.43
CA ALA A 297 -25.32 19.38 -25.86
C ALA A 297 -26.22 18.47 -24.99
N THR A 298 -25.95 17.17 -24.94
CA THR A 298 -26.78 16.20 -24.19
C THR A 298 -26.48 16.26 -22.68
N ASN A 299 -27.40 16.67 -21.82
CA ASN A 299 -27.15 16.71 -20.36
C ASN A 299 -27.19 15.33 -19.66
N ASP A 300 -26.93 14.24 -20.38
CA ASP A 300 -26.81 12.90 -19.82
C ASP A 300 -25.38 12.67 -19.32
N TYR A 301 -25.24 12.57 -18.00
CA TYR A 301 -23.99 12.28 -17.29
C TYR A 301 -23.99 10.88 -16.66
N GLY A 302 -24.96 10.05 -17.03
CA GLY A 302 -25.09 8.67 -16.60
C GLY A 302 -25.82 8.48 -15.27
N ARG A 303 -26.42 7.30 -15.12
CA ARG A 303 -27.29 6.92 -13.99
C ARG A 303 -26.67 5.94 -13.01
N ASP A 304 -25.59 5.28 -13.41
CA ASP A 304 -24.88 4.25 -12.66
C ASP A 304 -23.40 4.24 -13.08
N LEU A 305 -22.53 3.63 -12.26
CA LEU A 305 -21.08 3.67 -12.46
C LEU A 305 -20.66 3.16 -13.84
N ASN A 306 -21.25 2.06 -14.30
CA ASN A 306 -20.91 1.46 -15.60
C ASN A 306 -21.34 2.36 -16.76
N ASN A 307 -22.52 2.96 -16.66
CA ASN A 307 -23.05 3.87 -17.66
C ASN A 307 -22.23 5.16 -17.74
N VAL A 308 -21.80 5.73 -16.60
CA VAL A 308 -20.92 6.90 -16.57
C VAL A 308 -19.56 6.59 -17.21
N GLN A 309 -18.94 5.45 -16.87
CA GLN A 309 -17.68 5.02 -17.50
C GLN A 309 -17.80 4.84 -19.02
N ALA A 310 -18.93 4.30 -19.50
CA ALA A 310 -19.18 4.18 -20.93
C ALA A 310 -19.31 5.56 -21.60
N LEU A 311 -19.95 6.53 -20.94
CA LEU A 311 -20.05 7.91 -21.41
C LEU A 311 -18.69 8.63 -21.40
N GLN A 312 -17.85 8.42 -20.38
CA GLN A 312 -16.47 8.93 -20.35
C GLN A 312 -15.65 8.40 -21.53
N ARG A 313 -15.68 7.10 -21.81
CA ARG A 313 -15.00 6.52 -23.00
C ARG A 313 -15.52 7.09 -24.33
N LYS A 314 -16.83 7.33 -24.41
CA LYS A 314 -17.42 7.99 -25.59
C LYS A 314 -16.91 9.43 -25.71
N HIS A 315 -16.80 10.14 -24.59
CA HIS A 315 -16.27 11.50 -24.55
C HIS A 315 -14.77 11.57 -24.90
N GLU A 316 -13.94 10.62 -24.45
CA GLU A 316 -12.55 10.47 -24.90
C GLU A 316 -12.44 10.31 -26.43
N GLY A 317 -13.45 9.67 -27.04
CA GLY A 317 -13.61 9.63 -28.49
C GLY A 317 -13.83 11.02 -29.09
N THR A 318 -14.71 11.82 -28.49
CA THR A 318 -14.93 13.22 -28.89
C THR A 318 -13.67 14.06 -28.69
N GLU A 319 -12.92 13.91 -27.60
CA GLU A 319 -11.65 14.64 -27.38
C GLU A 319 -10.62 14.35 -28.48
N ARG A 320 -10.56 13.11 -28.98
CA ARG A 320 -9.72 12.75 -30.13
C ARG A 320 -10.16 13.45 -31.42
N ASP A 321 -11.46 13.55 -31.66
CA ASP A 321 -12.00 14.30 -32.81
C ASP A 321 -11.68 15.80 -32.68
N LEU A 322 -11.75 16.35 -31.46
CA LEU A 322 -11.38 17.74 -31.18
C LEU A 322 -9.90 18.01 -31.48
N ALA A 323 -8.99 17.09 -31.16
CA ALA A 323 -7.58 17.24 -31.52
C ALA A 323 -7.35 17.29 -33.04
N ALA A 324 -8.14 16.53 -33.82
CA ALA A 324 -8.10 16.60 -35.27
C ALA A 324 -8.68 17.93 -35.82
N LEU A 325 -9.74 18.44 -35.18
CA LEU A 325 -10.32 19.75 -35.48
C LEU A 325 -9.33 20.89 -35.17
N GLU A 326 -8.58 20.84 -34.07
CA GLU A 326 -7.53 21.82 -33.74
C GLU A 326 -6.52 21.94 -34.90
N SER A 327 -5.97 20.81 -35.35
CA SER A 327 -5.01 20.82 -36.45
C SER A 327 -5.62 21.30 -37.77
N LYS A 328 -6.91 21.06 -38.02
CA LYS A 328 -7.60 21.60 -39.19
C LYS A 328 -7.79 23.11 -39.06
N MET A 329 -8.11 23.61 -37.86
CA MET A 329 -8.30 25.03 -37.58
C MET A 329 -7.00 25.81 -37.75
N GLU A 330 -5.87 25.31 -37.21
CA GLU A 330 -4.53 25.93 -37.40
C GLU A 330 -4.16 26.10 -38.88
N LYS A 331 -4.49 25.09 -39.72
CA LYS A 331 -4.26 25.14 -41.17
C LYS A 331 -5.14 26.20 -41.84
N LEU A 332 -6.41 26.29 -41.44
CA LEU A 332 -7.32 27.30 -41.96
C LEU A 332 -6.85 28.70 -41.56
N GLU A 333 -6.36 28.90 -40.34
CA GLU A 333 -5.80 30.19 -39.92
C GLU A 333 -4.57 30.59 -40.73
N THR A 334 -3.66 29.65 -40.93
CA THR A 334 -2.45 29.90 -41.74
C THR A 334 -2.78 30.24 -43.19
N GLU A 335 -3.76 29.53 -43.78
CA GLU A 335 -4.21 29.82 -45.14
C GLU A 335 -5.01 31.14 -45.20
N ALA A 336 -5.79 31.48 -44.17
CA ALA A 336 -6.48 32.77 -44.06
C ALA A 336 -5.48 33.93 -44.08
N ASP A 337 -4.42 33.85 -43.27
CA ASP A 337 -3.36 34.87 -43.21
C ASP A 337 -2.67 35.04 -44.57
N ARG A 338 -2.37 33.92 -45.24
CA ARG A 338 -1.79 33.92 -46.58
C ARG A 338 -2.73 34.56 -47.61
N LEU A 339 -4.01 34.20 -47.62
CA LEU A 339 -4.99 34.76 -48.56
C LEU A 339 -5.26 36.24 -48.29
N CYS A 340 -5.26 36.68 -47.03
CA CYS A 340 -5.34 38.10 -46.66
C CYS A 340 -4.14 38.91 -47.19
N GLN A 341 -2.94 38.33 -47.24
CA GLN A 341 -1.76 38.97 -47.83
C GLN A 341 -1.82 39.03 -49.36
N LEU A 342 -2.35 37.97 -50.01
CA LEU A 342 -2.46 37.89 -51.47
C LEU A 342 -3.61 38.72 -52.04
N TYR A 343 -4.73 38.84 -51.30
CA TYR A 343 -5.97 39.49 -51.73
C TYR A 343 -6.46 40.50 -50.67
N PRO A 344 -5.79 41.66 -50.52
CA PRO A 344 -6.12 42.66 -49.48
C PRO A 344 -7.56 43.18 -49.54
N GLU A 345 -8.14 43.28 -50.73
CA GLU A 345 -9.52 43.71 -50.95
C GLU A 345 -10.57 42.74 -50.39
N LYS A 346 -10.22 41.45 -50.26
CA LYS A 346 -11.06 40.40 -49.68
C LYS A 346 -10.68 40.02 -48.24
N SER A 347 -9.58 40.58 -47.72
CA SER A 347 -9.08 40.29 -46.38
C SER A 347 -10.13 40.43 -45.27
N LYS A 348 -10.99 41.47 -45.33
CA LYS A 348 -12.05 41.68 -44.33
C LYS A 348 -13.09 40.55 -44.34
N GLU A 349 -13.52 40.10 -45.52
CA GLU A 349 -14.47 39.00 -45.66
C GLU A 349 -13.86 37.67 -45.17
N ILE A 350 -12.60 37.41 -45.56
CA ILE A 350 -11.82 36.23 -45.13
C ILE A 350 -11.65 36.21 -43.61
N SER A 351 -11.23 37.31 -42.99
CA SER A 351 -11.08 37.43 -41.53
C SER A 351 -12.40 37.17 -40.83
N THR A 352 -13.50 37.82 -41.28
CA THR A 352 -14.82 37.65 -40.64
C THR A 352 -15.26 36.19 -40.60
N LYS A 353 -15.07 35.45 -41.70
CA LYS A 353 -15.45 34.04 -41.78
C LYS A 353 -14.52 33.13 -40.96
N THR A 354 -13.24 33.48 -40.89
CA THR A 354 -12.25 32.79 -40.05
C THR A 354 -12.54 33.00 -38.56
N ASP A 355 -12.88 34.23 -38.18
CA ASP A 355 -13.21 34.59 -36.81
C ASP A 355 -14.50 33.90 -36.32
N GLU A 356 -15.49 33.70 -37.20
CA GLU A 356 -16.67 32.88 -36.88
C GLU A 356 -16.27 31.45 -36.50
N ALA A 357 -15.43 30.81 -37.32
CA ALA A 357 -14.94 29.46 -37.04
C ALA A 357 -14.12 29.40 -35.75
N LYS A 358 -13.28 30.40 -35.47
CA LYS A 358 -12.53 30.53 -34.21
C LYS A 358 -13.44 30.59 -32.99
N ILE A 359 -14.45 31.45 -33.03
CA ILE A 359 -15.37 31.65 -31.90
C ILE A 359 -16.15 30.37 -31.60
N ARG A 360 -16.69 29.70 -32.63
CA ARG A 360 -17.40 28.43 -32.41
C ARG A 360 -16.47 27.33 -31.92
N TRP A 361 -15.24 27.29 -32.44
CA TRP A 361 -14.22 26.34 -32.00
C TRP A 361 -13.88 26.48 -30.51
N GLU A 362 -13.65 27.70 -30.04
CA GLU A 362 -13.37 27.96 -28.61
C GLU A 362 -14.59 27.66 -27.72
N THR A 363 -15.81 27.95 -28.21
CA THR A 363 -17.06 27.59 -27.50
C THR A 363 -17.21 26.06 -27.38
N LEU A 364 -16.87 25.33 -28.44
CA LEU A 364 -16.90 23.86 -28.47
C LEU A 364 -15.86 23.27 -27.50
N LYS A 365 -14.64 23.82 -27.44
CA LYS A 365 -13.60 23.43 -26.47
C LYS A 365 -14.09 23.60 -25.03
N GLN A 366 -14.67 24.76 -24.70
CA GLN A 366 -15.24 25.00 -23.37
C GLN A 366 -16.35 24.00 -23.04
N SER A 367 -17.28 23.78 -23.97
CA SER A 367 -18.40 22.84 -23.78
C SER A 367 -17.91 21.39 -23.57
N ALA A 368 -16.84 20.99 -24.26
CA ALA A 368 -16.24 19.66 -24.10
C ALA A 368 -15.63 19.51 -22.69
N GLU A 369 -14.85 20.49 -22.26
CA GLU A 369 -14.22 20.49 -20.93
C GLU A 369 -15.26 20.56 -19.79
N GLU A 370 -16.31 21.37 -19.94
CA GLU A 370 -17.42 21.41 -18.99
C GLU A 370 -18.14 20.06 -18.88
N ARG A 371 -18.38 19.41 -20.03
CA ARG A 371 -18.96 18.07 -20.08
C ARG A 371 -18.05 17.05 -19.40
N LYS A 372 -16.73 17.09 -19.65
CA LYS A 372 -15.74 16.22 -19.00
C LYS A 372 -15.82 16.33 -17.49
N ARG A 373 -15.75 17.57 -16.97
CA ARG A 373 -15.88 17.83 -15.53
C ARG A 373 -17.20 17.31 -14.99
N ALA A 374 -18.31 17.51 -15.70
CA ALA A 374 -19.61 17.00 -15.26
C ALA A 374 -19.69 15.46 -15.24
N LEU A 375 -19.10 14.78 -16.23
CA LEU A 375 -18.97 13.32 -16.26
C LEU A 375 -18.08 12.81 -15.12
N ASP A 376 -16.96 13.47 -14.85
CA ASP A 376 -16.05 13.10 -13.75
C ASP A 376 -16.71 13.30 -12.38
N ARG A 377 -17.47 14.39 -12.19
CA ARG A 377 -18.28 14.60 -10.98
C ARG A 377 -19.32 13.49 -10.80
N SER A 378 -20.06 13.15 -11.86
CA SER A 378 -21.03 12.06 -11.84
C SER A 378 -20.36 10.71 -11.50
N TYR A 379 -19.19 10.45 -12.09
CA TYR A 379 -18.39 9.26 -11.84
C TYR A 379 -17.98 9.16 -10.38
N ASN A 380 -17.37 10.23 -9.84
CA ASN A 380 -16.93 10.28 -8.45
C ASN A 380 -18.11 10.09 -7.48
N ARG A 381 -19.28 10.67 -7.78
CA ARG A 381 -20.50 10.47 -6.99
C ARG A 381 -20.95 9.01 -7.00
N HIS A 382 -21.05 8.39 -8.17
CA HIS A 382 -21.48 7.00 -8.29
C HIS A 382 -20.49 6.03 -7.65
N ARG A 383 -19.19 6.31 -7.76
CA ARG A 383 -18.13 5.56 -7.09
C ARG A 383 -18.22 5.68 -5.58
N PHE A 384 -18.34 6.91 -5.05
CA PHE A 384 -18.54 7.14 -3.62
C PHE A 384 -19.75 6.37 -3.09
N MET A 385 -20.89 6.40 -3.79
CA MET A 385 -22.09 5.68 -3.36
C MET A 385 -21.95 4.16 -3.43
N ALA A 386 -21.13 3.64 -4.36
CA ALA A 386 -20.82 2.21 -4.42
C ALA A 386 -19.91 1.80 -3.25
N ASP A 387 -18.81 2.52 -3.04
CA ASP A 387 -17.85 2.28 -1.97
C ASP A 387 -18.52 2.40 -0.58
N TYR A 388 -19.37 3.43 -0.40
CA TYR A 388 -20.18 3.61 0.81
C TYR A 388 -21.07 2.40 1.12
N ARG A 389 -21.80 1.87 0.12
CA ARG A 389 -22.69 0.71 0.33
C ARG A 389 -21.89 -0.54 0.65
N GLU A 390 -20.81 -0.80 -0.08
CA GLU A 390 -19.92 -1.94 0.16
C GLU A 390 -19.35 -1.91 1.58
N LEU A 391 -18.93 -0.74 2.07
CA LEU A 391 -18.43 -0.58 3.43
C LEU A 391 -19.52 -0.75 4.49
N CYS A 392 -20.73 -0.27 4.24
CA CYS A 392 -21.86 -0.48 5.16
C CYS A 392 -22.22 -1.96 5.27
N ASP A 393 -22.35 -2.66 4.14
CA ASP A 393 -22.67 -4.08 4.11
C ASP A 393 -21.57 -4.91 4.78
N TRP A 394 -20.30 -4.54 4.56
CA TRP A 394 -19.17 -5.18 5.23
C TRP A 394 -19.14 -4.92 6.75
N ILE A 395 -19.41 -3.68 7.20
CA ILE A 395 -19.51 -3.38 8.64
C ILE A 395 -20.58 -4.25 9.28
N GLU A 396 -21.77 -4.33 8.68
CA GLU A 396 -22.88 -5.13 9.22
C GLU A 396 -22.51 -6.62 9.27
N GLY A 397 -21.86 -7.14 8.22
CA GLY A 397 -21.36 -8.51 8.19
C GLY A 397 -20.39 -8.83 9.33
N ILE A 398 -19.40 -7.95 9.58
CA ILE A 398 -18.43 -8.14 10.67
C ILE A 398 -19.09 -7.99 12.04
N LYS A 399 -20.02 -7.04 12.22
CA LYS A 399 -20.76 -6.88 13.48
C LYS A 399 -21.52 -8.17 13.83
N VAL A 400 -22.23 -8.75 12.87
CA VAL A 400 -22.95 -10.02 13.06
C VAL A 400 -21.98 -11.15 13.43
N LEU A 401 -20.80 -11.23 12.81
CA LEU A 401 -19.80 -12.24 13.15
C LEU A 401 -19.31 -12.09 14.61
N ILE A 402 -18.99 -10.86 15.04
CA ILE A 402 -18.54 -10.57 16.40
C ILE A 402 -19.62 -10.88 17.45
N GLU A 403 -20.89 -10.56 17.16
CA GLU A 403 -22.01 -10.77 18.09
C GLU A 403 -22.44 -12.24 18.20
N SER A 404 -22.36 -13.00 17.10
CA SER A 404 -22.92 -14.36 17.02
C SER A 404 -22.15 -15.43 17.80
N ALA A 405 -20.89 -15.20 18.14
CA ALA A 405 -20.07 -16.19 18.81
C ALA A 405 -20.56 -16.43 20.25
N GLU A 406 -20.47 -17.67 20.73
CA GLU A 406 -20.80 -18.02 22.12
C GLU A 406 -19.53 -18.01 22.99
N LEU A 407 -19.69 -17.85 24.31
CA LEU A 407 -18.56 -17.92 25.24
C LEU A 407 -18.10 -19.37 25.41
N ALA A 408 -16.78 -19.56 25.45
CA ALA A 408 -16.18 -20.87 25.63
C ALA A 408 -16.40 -21.43 27.05
N LYS A 409 -16.38 -22.76 27.14
CA LYS A 409 -16.55 -23.51 28.40
C LYS A 409 -15.27 -24.17 28.89
N ASP A 410 -14.17 -23.93 28.19
CA ASP A 410 -12.84 -24.44 28.50
C ASP A 410 -11.76 -23.44 28.03
N VAL A 411 -10.53 -23.65 28.50
CA VAL A 411 -9.39 -22.77 28.21
C VAL A 411 -9.05 -22.78 26.71
N ALA A 412 -9.04 -23.96 26.08
CA ALA A 412 -8.70 -24.09 24.66
C ALA A 412 -9.72 -23.38 23.75
N GLY A 413 -11.02 -23.48 24.05
CA GLY A 413 -12.05 -22.73 23.32
C GLY A 413 -11.94 -21.23 23.53
N ALA A 414 -11.58 -20.77 24.74
CA ALA A 414 -11.40 -19.35 25.03
C ALA A 414 -10.18 -18.77 24.28
N GLU A 415 -9.07 -19.52 24.22
CA GLU A 415 -7.89 -19.17 23.42
C GLU A 415 -8.23 -19.06 21.92
N ALA A 416 -8.97 -20.05 21.38
CA ALA A 416 -9.38 -20.03 19.97
C ALA A 416 -10.29 -18.84 19.64
N LEU A 417 -11.21 -18.47 20.55
CA LEU A 417 -12.05 -17.28 20.37
C LEU A 417 -11.23 -15.98 20.37
N LEU A 418 -10.23 -15.87 21.25
CA LEU A 418 -9.33 -14.71 21.27
C LEU A 418 -8.48 -14.60 20.00
N GLU A 419 -7.97 -15.73 19.50
CA GLU A 419 -7.22 -15.78 18.24
C GLU A 419 -8.09 -15.36 17.05
N GLN A 420 -9.29 -15.92 16.90
CA GLN A 420 -10.24 -15.52 15.86
C GLN A 420 -10.65 -14.03 15.98
N HIS A 421 -10.85 -13.54 17.20
CA HIS A 421 -11.17 -12.13 17.42
C HIS A 421 -10.03 -11.19 17.00
N GLN A 422 -8.78 -11.63 17.15
CA GLN A 422 -7.60 -10.93 16.67
C GLN A 422 -7.47 -10.98 15.14
N GLU A 423 -7.92 -12.05 14.48
CA GLU A 423 -8.03 -12.08 13.01
C GLU A 423 -9.02 -11.04 12.50
N HIS A 424 -10.21 -10.95 13.11
CA HIS A 424 -11.21 -9.93 12.79
C HIS A 424 -10.66 -8.51 12.97
N LYS A 425 -9.78 -8.29 13.96
CA LYS A 425 -9.08 -7.01 14.13
C LYS A 425 -8.18 -6.69 12.94
N GLY A 426 -7.43 -7.68 12.45
CA GLY A 426 -6.61 -7.58 11.24
C GLY A 426 -7.43 -7.18 10.02
N GLU A 427 -8.61 -7.79 9.82
CA GLU A 427 -9.54 -7.42 8.74
C GLU A 427 -10.04 -5.97 8.87
N ILE A 428 -10.42 -5.56 10.09
CA ILE A 428 -10.87 -4.19 10.36
C ILE A 428 -9.78 -3.16 10.05
N ASP A 429 -8.54 -3.44 10.46
CA ASP A 429 -7.42 -2.53 10.25
C ASP A 429 -7.00 -2.47 8.78
N ALA A 430 -6.99 -3.61 8.07
CA ALA A 430 -6.72 -3.66 6.63
C ALA A 430 -7.72 -2.85 5.80
N ARG A 431 -8.97 -2.74 6.28
CA ARG A 431 -10.03 -1.98 5.58
C ARG A 431 -9.99 -0.47 5.86
N ASN A 432 -9.17 -0.02 6.81
CA ASN A 432 -9.11 1.39 7.21
C ASN A 432 -8.78 2.33 6.04
N ASP A 433 -7.90 1.92 5.12
CA ASP A 433 -7.56 2.71 3.94
C ASP A 433 -8.77 2.92 3.02
N SER A 434 -9.67 1.93 2.91
CA SER A 434 -10.90 2.07 2.12
C SER A 434 -11.88 3.08 2.73
N PHE A 435 -11.96 3.14 4.07
CA PHE A 435 -12.73 4.17 4.77
C PHE A 435 -12.16 5.58 4.51
N ILE A 436 -10.84 5.73 4.60
CA ILE A 436 -10.18 7.02 4.33
C ILE A 436 -10.42 7.46 2.89
N GLN A 437 -10.21 6.59 1.90
CA GLN A 437 -10.43 6.93 0.48
C GLN A 437 -11.89 7.31 0.19
N THR A 438 -12.85 6.59 0.79
CA THR A 438 -14.27 6.90 0.64
C THR A 438 -14.60 8.26 1.28
N ALA A 439 -14.02 8.55 2.46
CA ALA A 439 -14.19 9.82 3.14
C ALA A 439 -13.59 11.00 2.35
N GLU A 440 -12.37 10.84 1.82
CA GLU A 440 -11.71 11.85 0.97
C GLU A 440 -12.50 12.11 -0.31
N THR A 441 -13.01 11.05 -0.96
CA THR A 441 -13.83 11.17 -2.17
C THR A 441 -15.14 11.91 -1.87
N GLY A 442 -15.80 11.55 -0.77
CA GLY A 442 -16.99 12.25 -0.30
C GLY A 442 -16.71 13.71 0.04
N GLN A 443 -15.59 14.02 0.71
CA GLN A 443 -15.23 15.39 1.06
C GLN A 443 -14.96 16.24 -0.19
N LYS A 444 -14.26 15.70 -1.20
CA LYS A 444 -14.05 16.39 -2.48
C LYS A 444 -15.38 16.74 -3.15
N LEU A 445 -16.35 15.82 -3.13
CA LEU A 445 -17.69 16.07 -3.68
C LEU A 445 -18.45 17.17 -2.91
N LEU A 446 -18.22 17.30 -1.60
CA LEU A 446 -18.77 18.40 -0.80
C LEU A 446 -18.11 19.74 -1.13
N ASP A 447 -16.79 19.75 -1.30
CA ASP A 447 -16.02 20.95 -1.66
C ASP A 447 -16.41 21.48 -3.05
N GLU A 448 -16.79 20.59 -3.97
CA GLU A 448 -17.33 20.93 -5.29
C GLU A 448 -18.76 21.52 -5.25
N GLY A 449 -19.47 21.41 -4.13
CA GLY A 449 -20.79 22.03 -3.93
C GLY A 449 -21.90 21.43 -4.80
N ILE A 450 -21.92 20.11 -4.98
CA ILE A 450 -22.94 19.44 -5.78
C ILE A 450 -24.34 19.50 -5.13
N GLU A 451 -25.41 19.38 -5.91
CA GLU A 451 -26.80 19.43 -5.39
C GLU A 451 -27.07 18.38 -4.29
N GLN A 452 -26.44 17.20 -4.38
CA GLN A 452 -26.58 16.11 -3.42
C GLN A 452 -25.60 16.20 -2.22
N SER A 453 -24.99 17.37 -1.97
CA SER A 453 -24.03 17.54 -0.89
C SER A 453 -24.58 17.15 0.48
N GLU A 454 -25.88 17.39 0.74
CA GLU A 454 -26.49 17.00 2.02
C GLU A 454 -26.59 15.47 2.17
N GLU A 455 -26.94 14.75 1.11
CA GLU A 455 -26.98 13.29 1.11
C GLU A 455 -25.58 12.70 1.36
N ILE A 456 -24.55 13.23 0.67
CA ILE A 456 -23.16 12.80 0.84
C ILE A 456 -22.69 13.05 2.28
N ARG A 457 -23.01 14.22 2.85
CA ARG A 457 -22.66 14.55 4.23
C ARG A 457 -23.28 13.56 5.22
N GLN A 458 -24.55 13.20 5.03
CA GLN A 458 -25.24 12.21 5.86
C GLN A 458 -24.63 10.81 5.71
N CYS A 459 -24.29 10.39 4.49
CA CYS A 459 -23.62 9.12 4.24
C CYS A 459 -22.24 9.06 4.94
N LEU A 460 -21.44 10.12 4.84
CA LEU A 460 -20.14 10.23 5.53
C LEU A 460 -20.28 10.16 7.05
N GLN A 461 -21.23 10.91 7.60
CA GLN A 461 -21.47 10.92 9.05
C GLN A 461 -21.94 9.55 9.54
N ARG A 462 -22.84 8.90 8.80
CA ARG A 462 -23.30 7.55 9.11
C ARG A 462 -22.17 6.54 9.03
N LEU A 463 -21.36 6.57 7.96
CA LEU A 463 -20.22 5.66 7.80
C LEU A 463 -19.21 5.81 8.95
N ALA A 464 -18.91 7.05 9.35
CA ALA A 464 -18.02 7.32 10.48
C ALA A 464 -18.60 6.79 11.80
N ASN A 465 -19.90 6.98 12.04
CA ASN A 465 -20.58 6.44 13.22
C ASN A 465 -20.60 4.91 13.23
N ASP A 466 -20.90 4.28 12.09
CA ASP A 466 -20.94 2.82 11.95
C ASP A 466 -19.53 2.21 12.14
N GLN A 467 -18.50 2.87 11.63
CA GLN A 467 -17.10 2.49 11.84
C GLN A 467 -16.69 2.60 13.32
N ALA A 468 -17.05 3.69 14.00
CA ALA A 468 -16.79 3.86 15.43
C ALA A 468 -17.54 2.82 16.27
N SER A 469 -18.82 2.56 15.94
CA SER A 469 -19.64 1.54 16.57
C SER A 469 -19.04 0.14 16.42
N LEU A 470 -18.53 -0.22 15.24
CA LEU A 470 -17.83 -1.49 15.02
C LEU A 470 -16.58 -1.63 15.89
N LYS A 471 -15.75 -0.58 15.97
CA LYS A 471 -14.54 -0.59 16.81
C LYS A 471 -14.88 -0.74 18.30
N ASN A 472 -15.93 -0.07 18.77
CA ASN A 472 -16.40 -0.19 20.15
C ASN A 472 -16.94 -1.60 20.44
N LEU A 473 -17.77 -2.15 19.55
CA LEU A 473 -18.29 -3.52 19.68
C LEU A 473 -17.15 -4.55 19.73
N TRP A 474 -16.15 -4.40 18.88
CA TRP A 474 -14.97 -5.27 18.90
C TRP A 474 -14.22 -5.18 20.24
N GLU A 475 -14.04 -3.98 20.79
CA GLU A 475 -13.35 -3.77 22.06
C GLU A 475 -14.14 -4.32 23.26
N GLU A 476 -15.46 -4.06 23.30
CA GLU A 476 -16.35 -4.64 24.32
C GLU A 476 -16.29 -6.17 24.28
N ARG A 477 -16.30 -6.75 23.08
CA ARG A 477 -16.20 -8.19 22.90
C ARG A 477 -14.83 -8.76 23.27
N ARG A 478 -13.74 -8.02 23.00
CA ARG A 478 -12.38 -8.40 23.42
C ARG A 478 -12.31 -8.55 24.94
N ILE A 479 -12.79 -7.54 25.66
CA ILE A 479 -12.84 -7.56 27.13
C ILE A 479 -13.64 -8.76 27.62
N LEU A 480 -14.78 -9.07 27.00
CA LEU A 480 -15.59 -10.22 27.37
C LEU A 480 -14.87 -11.56 27.14
N TYR A 481 -14.13 -11.72 26.05
CA TYR A 481 -13.33 -12.93 25.78
C TYR A 481 -12.13 -13.06 26.72
N GLU A 482 -11.46 -11.96 27.06
CA GLU A 482 -10.38 -11.95 28.06
C GLU A 482 -10.93 -12.36 29.44
N GLN A 483 -12.07 -11.80 29.85
CA GLN A 483 -12.77 -12.22 31.06
C GLN A 483 -13.18 -13.71 30.98
N CYS A 484 -13.68 -14.18 29.84
CA CYS A 484 -13.99 -15.60 29.67
C CYS A 484 -12.76 -16.49 29.83
N MET A 485 -11.62 -16.10 29.26
CA MET A 485 -10.35 -16.81 29.42
C MET A 485 -9.92 -16.87 30.88
N ASP A 486 -9.94 -15.73 31.58
CA ASP A 486 -9.61 -15.65 33.01
C ASP A 486 -10.53 -16.56 33.87
N LEU A 487 -11.84 -16.60 33.55
CA LEU A 487 -12.79 -17.47 34.23
C LEU A 487 -12.46 -18.96 34.00
N GLN A 488 -12.15 -19.36 32.77
CA GLN A 488 -11.81 -20.75 32.47
C GLN A 488 -10.48 -21.18 33.11
N LEU A 489 -9.50 -20.28 33.19
CA LEU A 489 -8.26 -20.50 33.93
C LEU A 489 -8.54 -20.68 35.43
N PHE A 490 -9.37 -19.80 36.01
CA PHE A 490 -9.79 -19.91 37.42
C PHE A 490 -10.49 -21.25 37.70
N TYR A 491 -11.39 -21.69 36.83
CA TYR A 491 -12.10 -22.95 36.98
C TYR A 491 -11.16 -24.16 36.91
N ARG A 492 -10.27 -24.19 35.92
CA ARG A 492 -9.26 -25.24 35.79
C ARG A 492 -8.38 -25.33 37.03
N ASP A 493 -7.87 -24.20 37.50
CA ASP A 493 -6.91 -24.16 38.61
C ASP A 493 -7.61 -24.47 39.95
N THR A 494 -8.87 -24.04 40.12
CA THR A 494 -9.71 -24.42 41.27
C THR A 494 -9.99 -25.92 41.28
N GLU A 495 -10.29 -26.53 40.13
CA GLU A 495 -10.53 -27.98 40.04
C GLU A 495 -9.27 -28.79 40.36
N GLN A 496 -8.09 -28.32 39.93
CA GLN A 496 -6.80 -28.90 40.31
C GLN A 496 -6.56 -28.81 41.82
N ALA A 497 -6.85 -27.65 42.43
CA ALA A 497 -6.75 -27.46 43.87
C ALA A 497 -7.73 -28.35 44.64
N GLU A 498 -8.99 -28.46 44.21
CA GLU A 498 -10.00 -29.34 44.81
C GLU A 498 -9.57 -30.81 44.71
N THR A 499 -9.03 -31.24 43.57
CA THR A 499 -8.52 -32.61 43.38
C THR A 499 -7.33 -32.92 44.30
N TRP A 500 -6.44 -31.95 44.51
CA TRP A 500 -5.35 -32.07 45.47
C TRP A 500 -5.87 -32.13 46.92
N MET A 501 -6.82 -31.26 47.30
CA MET A 501 -7.44 -31.27 48.63
C MET A 501 -8.14 -32.60 48.92
N ASN A 502 -8.87 -33.17 47.96
CA ASN A 502 -9.50 -34.49 48.08
C ASN A 502 -8.49 -35.56 48.53
N LYS A 503 -7.27 -35.56 47.97
CA LYS A 503 -6.21 -36.51 48.34
C LYS A 503 -5.71 -36.28 49.77
N GLN A 504 -5.57 -35.01 50.18
CA GLN A 504 -5.12 -34.67 51.54
C GLN A 504 -6.18 -35.00 52.60
N GLU A 505 -7.46 -34.74 52.30
CA GLU A 505 -8.57 -35.13 53.17
C GLU A 505 -8.64 -36.64 53.35
N ALA A 506 -8.44 -37.41 52.27
CA ALA A 506 -8.37 -38.87 52.34
C ALA A 506 -7.20 -39.36 53.22
N PHE A 507 -6.05 -38.68 53.21
CA PHE A 507 -4.94 -38.98 54.13
C PHE A 507 -5.36 -38.76 55.59
N LEU A 508 -6.03 -37.64 55.88
CA LEU A 508 -6.49 -37.28 57.23
C LEU A 508 -7.63 -38.17 57.77
N GLN A 509 -8.39 -38.84 56.89
CA GLN A 509 -9.41 -39.81 57.31
C GLN A 509 -8.83 -41.05 58.01
N ASN A 510 -7.54 -41.34 57.84
CA ASN A 510 -6.89 -42.41 58.59
C ASN A 510 -6.91 -42.10 60.10
N ARG A 511 -7.63 -42.90 60.88
CA ARG A 511 -7.79 -42.75 62.34
C ARG A 511 -6.76 -43.52 63.17
N ASP A 512 -5.76 -44.11 62.52
CA ASP A 512 -4.69 -44.81 63.21
C ASP A 512 -3.87 -43.84 64.08
N LEU A 513 -3.79 -44.15 65.37
CA LEU A 513 -3.07 -43.40 66.40
C LEU A 513 -1.84 -44.16 66.91
N GLY A 514 -1.53 -45.33 66.34
CA GLY A 514 -0.44 -46.22 66.75
C GLY A 514 -0.77 -47.02 68.01
N ASP A 515 -0.25 -48.24 68.06
CA ASP A 515 -0.45 -49.23 69.13
C ASP A 515 0.76 -49.37 70.06
N SER A 516 1.84 -48.64 69.77
CA SER A 516 3.09 -48.62 70.53
C SER A 516 3.78 -47.27 70.38
N LEU A 517 4.68 -46.93 71.30
CA LEU A 517 5.43 -45.67 71.28
C LEU A 517 6.15 -45.44 69.94
N ASP A 518 6.86 -46.45 69.43
CA ASP A 518 7.57 -46.39 68.14
C ASP A 518 6.61 -46.17 66.96
N ALA A 519 5.43 -46.80 66.98
CA ALA A 519 4.41 -46.62 65.96
C ALA A 519 3.84 -45.19 65.98
N VAL A 520 3.58 -44.63 67.18
CA VAL A 520 3.12 -43.24 67.31
C VAL A 520 4.19 -42.24 66.88
N GLU A 521 5.46 -42.44 67.23
CA GLU A 521 6.57 -41.58 66.77
C GLU A 521 6.69 -41.58 65.24
N SER A 522 6.59 -42.75 64.61
CA SER A 522 6.59 -42.87 63.15
C SER A 522 5.41 -42.13 62.51
N LEU A 523 4.21 -42.25 63.10
CA LEU A 523 3.02 -41.55 62.65
C LEU A 523 3.11 -40.03 62.84
N LEU A 524 3.67 -39.57 63.96
CA LEU A 524 3.95 -38.15 64.22
C LEU A 524 4.93 -37.58 63.18
N LYS A 525 5.99 -38.31 62.86
CA LYS A 525 6.94 -37.89 61.82
C LYS A 525 6.30 -37.82 60.43
N LYS A 526 5.51 -38.84 60.06
CA LYS A 526 4.75 -38.83 58.78
C LYS A 526 3.76 -37.67 58.73
N HIS A 527 3.12 -37.34 59.85
CA HIS A 527 2.19 -36.20 59.95
C HIS A 527 2.93 -34.86 59.86
N GLU A 528 4.13 -34.74 60.43
CA GLU A 528 4.98 -33.57 60.28
C GLU A 528 5.43 -33.37 58.82
N ASP A 529 5.82 -34.44 58.13
CA ASP A 529 6.16 -34.39 56.71
C ASP A 529 4.94 -34.00 55.85
N PHE A 530 3.75 -34.51 56.20
CA PHE A 530 2.49 -34.08 55.59
C PHE A 530 2.22 -32.59 55.81
N GLU A 531 2.39 -32.06 57.03
CA GLU A 531 2.23 -30.63 57.33
C GLU A 531 3.20 -29.74 56.55
N LYS A 532 4.46 -30.17 56.39
CA LYS A 532 5.44 -29.47 55.53
C LYS A 532 4.98 -29.46 54.07
N SER A 533 4.44 -30.57 53.57
CA SER A 533 3.90 -30.65 52.20
C SER A 533 2.65 -29.78 52.01
N LEU A 534 1.82 -29.65 53.05
CA LEU A 534 0.63 -28.80 53.06
C LEU A 534 1.01 -27.32 53.02
N ALA A 535 1.98 -26.92 53.86
CA ALA A 535 2.53 -25.55 53.88
C ALA A 535 3.18 -25.18 52.55
N ALA A 536 3.92 -26.11 51.91
CA ALA A 536 4.55 -25.87 50.61
C ALA A 536 3.55 -25.64 49.45
N GLN A 537 2.29 -26.05 49.59
CA GLN A 537 1.23 -25.81 48.58
C GLN A 537 0.32 -24.63 48.95
N GLU A 538 0.55 -23.99 50.10
CA GLU A 538 -0.26 -22.87 50.58
C GLU A 538 -0.20 -21.67 49.65
N GLU A 539 0.97 -21.41 49.06
CA GLU A 539 1.18 -20.36 48.07
C GLU A 539 0.25 -20.50 46.86
N LYS A 540 -0.08 -21.73 46.43
CA LYS A 540 -0.99 -21.94 45.29
C LYS A 540 -2.43 -21.58 45.62
N ILE A 541 -2.89 -21.90 46.83
CA ILE A 541 -4.24 -21.51 47.26
C ILE A 541 -4.31 -20.00 47.47
N HIS A 542 -3.23 -19.38 47.98
CA HIS A 542 -3.16 -17.94 48.10
C HIS A 542 -3.17 -17.24 46.74
N ALA A 543 -2.43 -17.76 45.75
CA ALA A 543 -2.46 -17.25 44.39
C ALA A 543 -3.87 -17.34 43.75
N LEU A 544 -4.59 -18.45 43.98
CA LEU A 544 -5.99 -18.59 43.56
C LEU A 544 -6.93 -17.60 44.25
N ASP A 545 -6.71 -17.34 45.54
CA ASP A 545 -7.47 -16.37 46.33
C ASP A 545 -7.24 -14.93 45.83
N GLU A 546 -5.99 -14.56 45.57
CA GLU A 546 -5.64 -13.27 44.97
C GLU A 546 -6.21 -13.13 43.55
N PHE A 547 -6.11 -14.18 42.73
CA PHE A 547 -6.66 -14.18 41.38
C PHE A 547 -8.18 -13.98 41.39
N ALA A 548 -8.90 -14.74 42.23
CA ALA A 548 -10.34 -14.57 42.41
C ALA A 548 -10.69 -13.16 42.93
N THR A 549 -9.90 -12.61 43.86
CA THR A 549 -10.09 -11.24 44.38
C THR A 549 -9.98 -10.22 43.26
N LYS A 550 -8.96 -10.33 42.41
CA LYS A 550 -8.76 -9.44 41.26
C LYS A 550 -9.92 -9.50 40.27
N LEU A 551 -10.45 -10.70 40.00
CA LEU A 551 -11.63 -10.84 39.12
C LEU A 551 -12.87 -10.16 39.72
N ILE A 552 -13.12 -10.32 41.01
CA ILE A 552 -14.28 -9.72 41.69
C ILE A 552 -14.15 -8.19 41.74
N GLU A 553 -13.01 -7.67 42.20
CA GLU A 553 -12.76 -6.23 42.30
C GLU A 553 -12.72 -5.55 40.93
N GLY A 554 -12.27 -6.28 39.90
CA GLY A 554 -12.27 -5.85 38.50
C GLY A 554 -13.65 -5.83 37.84
N GLY A 555 -14.73 -6.22 38.53
CA GLY A 555 -16.09 -6.21 37.98
C GLY A 555 -16.32 -7.27 36.91
N HIS A 556 -15.66 -8.43 37.03
CA HIS A 556 -15.79 -9.55 36.10
C HIS A 556 -17.27 -10.00 35.94
N TYR A 557 -17.71 -10.34 34.72
CA TYR A 557 -19.12 -10.67 34.46
C TYR A 557 -19.69 -11.82 35.30
N ALA A 558 -18.84 -12.76 35.72
CA ALA A 558 -19.17 -13.90 36.59
C ALA A 558 -18.64 -13.74 38.05
N ALA A 559 -18.48 -12.51 38.54
CA ALA A 559 -17.90 -12.23 39.85
C ALA A 559 -18.60 -12.98 41.01
N ASP A 560 -19.93 -13.10 40.97
CA ASP A 560 -20.70 -13.80 42.02
C ASP A 560 -20.37 -15.30 42.07
N ASP A 561 -20.26 -15.95 40.91
CA ASP A 561 -19.89 -17.37 40.82
C ASP A 561 -18.44 -17.61 41.26
N VAL A 562 -17.54 -16.70 40.89
CA VAL A 562 -16.14 -16.71 41.33
C VAL A 562 -16.07 -16.55 42.85
N ALA A 563 -16.83 -15.61 43.43
CA ALA A 563 -16.88 -15.38 44.87
C ALA A 563 -17.40 -16.61 45.63
N ALA A 564 -18.46 -17.25 45.13
CA ALA A 564 -19.01 -18.46 45.74
C ALA A 564 -18.01 -19.63 45.73
N ARG A 565 -17.32 -19.87 44.59
CA ARG A 565 -16.29 -20.91 44.50
C ARG A 565 -15.07 -20.61 45.37
N ARG A 566 -14.63 -19.35 45.40
CA ARG A 566 -13.54 -18.88 46.26
C ARG A 566 -13.85 -19.18 47.73
N GLU A 567 -15.03 -18.79 48.22
CA GLU A 567 -15.42 -19.04 49.62
C GLU A 567 -15.49 -20.54 49.93
N LYS A 568 -16.01 -21.35 49.00
CA LYS A 568 -16.01 -22.81 49.14
C LYS A 568 -14.59 -23.39 49.25
N LEU A 569 -13.65 -22.92 48.43
CA LEU A 569 -12.25 -23.34 48.48
C LEU A 569 -11.57 -22.92 49.80
N LEU A 570 -11.79 -21.68 50.25
CA LEU A 570 -11.21 -21.14 51.49
C LEU A 570 -11.79 -21.79 52.75
N SER A 571 -13.11 -22.01 52.80
CA SER A 571 -13.76 -22.73 53.91
C SER A 571 -13.26 -24.18 54.00
N ARG A 572 -13.10 -24.85 52.86
CA ARG A 572 -12.51 -26.19 52.78
C ARG A 572 -11.05 -26.21 53.24
N ARG A 573 -10.24 -25.23 52.85
CA ARG A 573 -8.86 -25.05 53.35
C ARG A 573 -8.84 -24.90 54.87
N ARG A 574 -9.69 -24.03 55.43
CA ARG A 574 -9.79 -23.84 56.89
C ARG A 574 -10.10 -25.16 57.59
N ARG A 575 -11.06 -25.92 57.06
CA ARG A 575 -11.42 -27.24 57.59
C ARG A 575 -10.28 -28.25 57.51
N LEU A 576 -9.54 -28.27 56.41
CA LEU A 576 -8.37 -29.15 56.23
C LEU A 576 -7.28 -28.83 57.27
N MET A 577 -7.02 -27.55 57.53
CA MET A 577 -6.06 -27.11 58.55
C MET A 577 -6.51 -27.49 59.96
N GLU A 578 -7.81 -27.32 60.29
CA GLU A 578 -8.38 -27.76 61.56
C GLU A 578 -8.23 -29.27 61.77
N LEU A 579 -8.58 -30.09 60.77
CA LEU A 579 -8.45 -31.55 60.84
C LEU A 579 -6.99 -32.00 60.98
N THR A 580 -6.06 -31.29 60.34
CA THR A 580 -4.62 -31.54 60.44
C THR A 580 -4.14 -31.28 61.87
N ALA A 581 -4.54 -30.15 62.46
CA ALA A 581 -4.21 -29.80 63.83
C ALA A 581 -4.85 -30.76 64.86
N GLU A 582 -6.13 -31.12 64.66
CA GLU A 582 -6.85 -32.09 65.51
C GLU A 582 -6.15 -33.46 65.50
N ARG A 583 -5.75 -33.94 64.33
CA ARG A 583 -5.01 -35.20 64.21
C ARG A 583 -3.64 -35.12 64.90
N ARG A 584 -2.93 -33.99 64.78
CA ARG A 584 -1.65 -33.77 65.46
C ARG A 584 -1.81 -33.85 66.97
N GLU A 585 -2.83 -33.20 67.53
CA GLU A 585 -3.09 -33.27 68.98
C GLU A 585 -3.47 -34.69 69.42
N LYS A 586 -4.32 -35.41 68.67
CA LYS A 586 -4.63 -36.82 68.97
C LYS A 586 -3.40 -37.74 68.91
N LEU A 587 -2.48 -37.52 67.97
CA LEU A 587 -1.22 -38.27 67.92
C LEU A 587 -0.29 -37.92 69.09
N LYS A 588 -0.25 -36.65 69.52
CA LYS A 588 0.50 -36.26 70.73
C LYS A 588 -0.12 -36.85 72.01
N GLU A 589 -1.44 -36.89 72.10
CA GLU A 589 -2.17 -37.56 73.18
C GLU A 589 -1.87 -39.06 73.21
N SER A 590 -1.92 -39.73 72.06
CA SER A 590 -1.50 -41.12 71.93
C SER A 590 -0.04 -41.33 72.34
N TYR A 591 0.86 -40.43 71.96
CA TYR A 591 2.27 -40.49 72.36
C TYR A 591 2.44 -40.34 73.87
N ARG A 592 1.71 -39.41 74.51
CA ARG A 592 1.70 -39.23 75.96
C ARG A 592 1.15 -40.47 76.67
N LEU A 593 0.08 -41.07 76.16
CA LEU A 593 -0.48 -42.30 76.71
C LEU A 593 0.53 -43.46 76.65
N HIS A 594 1.10 -43.74 75.47
CA HIS A 594 2.07 -44.82 75.33
C HIS A 594 3.37 -44.57 76.11
N SER A 595 3.77 -43.30 76.27
CA SER A 595 4.88 -42.94 77.18
C SER A 595 4.51 -43.22 78.64
N PHE A 596 3.30 -42.84 79.05
CA PHE A 596 2.79 -43.09 80.41
C PHE A 596 2.67 -44.59 80.70
N ASP A 597 2.18 -45.39 79.75
CA ASP A 597 2.07 -46.83 79.90
C ASP A 597 3.45 -47.49 80.02
N ARG A 598 4.44 -47.06 79.20
CA ARG A 598 5.83 -47.49 79.34
C ARG A 598 6.40 -47.14 80.72
N ASP A 599 6.22 -45.88 81.15
CA ASP A 599 6.75 -45.40 82.43
C ASP A 599 6.05 -46.13 83.61
N CYS A 600 4.76 -46.46 83.48
CA CYS A 600 4.02 -47.29 84.44
C CYS A 600 4.51 -48.75 84.45
N ASP A 601 4.77 -49.35 83.29
CA ASP A 601 5.29 -50.72 83.20
C ASP A 601 6.73 -50.81 83.76
N GLU A 602 7.58 -49.82 83.48
CA GLU A 602 8.90 -49.69 84.09
C GLU A 602 8.78 -49.56 85.62
N MET A 603 7.83 -48.77 86.11
CA MET A 603 7.58 -48.60 87.55
C MET A 603 6.99 -49.85 88.19
N LEU A 604 6.05 -50.54 87.55
CA LEU A 604 5.49 -51.80 88.05
C LEU A 604 6.55 -52.90 88.05
N GLY A 605 7.44 -52.92 87.06
CA GLY A 605 8.64 -53.75 87.04
C GLY A 605 9.51 -53.47 88.26
N TRP A 606 9.81 -52.19 88.52
CA TRP A 606 10.56 -51.75 89.70
C TRP A 606 9.85 -52.12 91.01
N MET A 607 8.56 -51.85 91.16
CA MET A 607 7.79 -52.16 92.37
C MET A 607 7.73 -53.66 92.62
N ASN A 608 7.54 -54.50 91.59
CA ASN A 608 7.57 -55.95 91.73
C ASN A 608 8.97 -56.49 92.10
N GLU A 609 10.04 -55.90 91.56
CA GLU A 609 11.40 -56.19 92.02
C GLU A 609 11.59 -55.80 93.51
N LYS A 610 11.04 -54.65 93.94
CA LYS A 610 11.08 -54.16 95.33
C LYS A 610 10.22 -54.99 96.28
N LEU A 611 9.07 -55.49 95.85
CA LEU A 611 8.21 -56.38 96.62
C LEU A 611 8.87 -57.75 96.83
N LYS A 612 9.66 -58.22 95.86
CA LYS A 612 10.58 -59.37 96.02
C LYS A 612 11.75 -59.09 96.98
N THR A 613 12.16 -57.84 97.15
CA THR A 613 13.29 -57.44 98.02
C THR A 613 12.88 -56.89 99.39
N ALA A 614 11.63 -57.08 99.83
CA ALA A 614 11.14 -56.72 101.17
C ALA A 614 11.70 -57.59 102.34
N GLN A 615 12.79 -58.35 102.12
CA GLN A 615 13.53 -59.06 103.16
C GLN A 615 14.85 -58.41 103.59
N ASP A 616 15.33 -57.32 102.96
CA ASP A 616 16.58 -56.69 103.43
C ASP A 616 16.68 -55.16 103.30
N GLN A 617 17.52 -54.60 104.17
CA GLN A 617 17.56 -53.20 104.62
C GLN A 617 18.05 -52.18 103.56
N SER A 618 17.25 -51.13 103.27
CA SER A 618 17.64 -49.71 103.09
C SER A 618 16.58 -48.91 102.30
N TYR A 619 16.39 -47.64 102.66
CA TYR A 619 15.15 -46.85 102.58
C TYR A 619 15.06 -45.82 101.42
N LEU A 620 13.80 -45.48 101.05
CA LEU A 620 13.19 -44.20 100.65
C LEU A 620 13.79 -43.31 99.53
N ASP A 621 13.05 -43.20 98.42
CA ASP A 621 12.88 -41.95 97.66
C ASP A 621 11.39 -41.78 97.24
N PRO A 622 10.64 -40.78 97.75
CA PRO A 622 9.20 -40.59 97.47
C PRO A 622 8.89 -39.79 96.19
N THR A 623 9.88 -39.39 95.40
CA THR A 623 9.70 -38.34 94.39
C THR A 623 8.97 -38.82 93.11
N ASN A 624 9.14 -40.07 92.70
CA ASN A 624 8.59 -40.56 91.42
C ASN A 624 7.08 -40.91 91.43
N ILE A 625 6.49 -41.26 92.58
CA ILE A 625 5.04 -41.58 92.66
C ILE A 625 4.20 -40.31 92.50
N HIS A 626 4.67 -39.18 93.03
CA HIS A 626 3.94 -37.92 92.92
C HIS A 626 3.88 -37.41 91.48
N GLU A 627 4.93 -37.60 90.68
CA GLU A 627 4.93 -37.21 89.27
C GLU A 627 4.02 -38.08 88.40
N ILE A 628 4.01 -39.41 88.59
CA ILE A 628 3.13 -40.33 87.85
C ILE A 628 1.65 -40.10 88.23
N LYS A 629 1.39 -39.85 89.52
CA LYS A 629 0.05 -39.49 89.99
C LYS A 629 -0.39 -38.13 89.45
N ALA A 630 0.49 -37.13 89.44
CA ALA A 630 0.19 -35.81 88.87
C ALA A 630 -0.09 -35.90 87.37
N THR A 631 0.78 -36.56 86.60
CA THR A 631 0.61 -36.72 85.14
C THR A 631 -0.62 -37.54 84.78
N GLY A 632 -0.87 -38.66 85.46
CA GLY A 632 -2.07 -39.47 85.25
C GLY A 632 -3.37 -38.72 85.63
N GLN A 633 -3.39 -37.99 86.76
CA GLN A 633 -4.54 -37.18 87.17
C GLN A 633 -4.78 -35.98 86.25
N GLU A 634 -3.73 -35.39 85.70
CA GLU A 634 -3.82 -34.30 84.72
C GLU A 634 -4.42 -34.80 83.39
N LEU A 635 -4.02 -36.00 82.92
CA LEU A 635 -4.62 -36.64 81.74
C LEU A 635 -6.11 -36.98 81.95
N VAL A 636 -6.48 -37.46 83.14
CA VAL A 636 -7.88 -37.73 83.53
C VAL A 636 -8.70 -36.43 83.60
N ALA A 637 -8.16 -35.37 84.19
CA ALA A 637 -8.82 -34.07 84.36
C ALA A 637 -9.04 -33.34 83.02
N LEU A 638 -8.14 -33.54 82.05
CA LEU A 638 -8.26 -33.02 80.69
C LEU A 638 -9.20 -33.83 79.80
N GLY A 639 -9.81 -34.92 80.30
CA GLY A 639 -10.80 -35.70 79.56
C GLY A 639 -10.20 -36.52 78.43
N HIS A 640 -8.99 -37.07 78.62
CA HIS A 640 -8.30 -37.91 77.64
C HIS A 640 -9.16 -39.10 77.18
N TYR A 641 -9.05 -39.51 75.91
CA TYR A 641 -9.95 -40.52 75.31
C TYR A 641 -9.87 -41.92 75.96
N ALA A 642 -8.75 -42.24 76.61
CA ALA A 642 -8.51 -43.50 77.31
C ALA A 642 -8.66 -43.40 78.85
N ASN A 643 -9.52 -42.50 79.32
CA ASN A 643 -9.67 -42.13 80.73
C ASN A 643 -9.83 -43.36 81.67
N GLU A 644 -10.72 -44.29 81.33
CA GLU A 644 -10.96 -45.50 82.13
C GLU A 644 -9.72 -46.39 82.26
N HIS A 645 -8.90 -46.47 81.21
CA HIS A 645 -7.67 -47.26 81.22
C HIS A 645 -6.60 -46.63 82.12
N ILE A 646 -6.39 -45.32 81.98
CA ILE A 646 -5.43 -44.55 82.80
C ILE A 646 -5.80 -44.67 84.29
N GLN A 647 -7.09 -44.57 84.60
CA GLN A 647 -7.56 -44.68 85.98
C GLN A 647 -7.36 -46.08 86.58
N THR A 648 -7.61 -47.13 85.80
CA THR A 648 -7.35 -48.51 86.22
C THR A 648 -5.87 -48.73 86.57
N ARG A 649 -4.97 -48.18 85.75
CA ARG A 649 -3.51 -48.31 85.95
C ARG A 649 -3.02 -47.51 87.16
N LEU A 650 -3.58 -46.33 87.41
CA LEU A 650 -3.30 -45.55 88.63
C LEU A 650 -3.72 -46.30 89.90
N GLU A 651 -4.88 -46.96 89.88
CA GLU A 651 -5.39 -47.75 91.01
C GLU A 651 -4.47 -48.96 91.31
N GLU A 652 -3.97 -49.65 90.28
CA GLU A 652 -3.02 -50.76 90.44
C GLU A 652 -1.71 -50.31 91.12
N VAL A 653 -1.15 -49.17 90.71
CA VAL A 653 0.06 -48.59 91.30
C VAL A 653 -0.19 -48.18 92.77
N GLU A 654 -1.35 -47.60 93.08
CA GLU A 654 -1.70 -47.16 94.43
C GLU A 654 -1.90 -48.34 95.39
N GLN A 655 -2.52 -49.43 94.92
CA GLN A 655 -2.80 -50.61 95.73
C GLN A 655 -1.51 -51.36 96.13
N LEU A 656 -0.55 -51.49 95.21
CA LEU A 656 0.75 -52.12 95.48
C LEU A 656 1.62 -51.27 96.42
N TRP A 657 1.55 -49.94 96.32
CA TRP A 657 2.27 -49.04 97.23
C TRP A 657 1.76 -49.16 98.68
N ALA A 658 0.44 -49.20 98.88
CA ALA A 658 -0.15 -49.34 100.21
C ALA A 658 0.33 -50.61 100.94
N GLN A 659 0.43 -51.73 100.21
CA GLN A 659 0.91 -53.01 100.76
C GLN A 659 2.38 -52.94 101.22
N LEU A 660 3.23 -52.18 100.52
CA LEU A 660 4.65 -52.01 100.87
C LEU A 660 4.84 -51.22 102.18
N VAL A 661 3.99 -50.22 102.44
CA VAL A 661 4.07 -49.35 103.62
C VAL A 661 3.68 -50.09 104.91
N GLU A 662 2.63 -50.92 104.87
CA GLU A 662 2.13 -51.64 106.05
C GLU A 662 3.13 -52.67 106.60
N ALA A 663 3.83 -53.39 105.71
CA ALA A 663 4.83 -54.39 106.08
C ALA A 663 6.06 -53.79 106.81
N SER A 664 6.40 -52.52 106.54
CA SER A 664 7.52 -51.80 107.15
C SER A 664 7.30 -51.47 108.63
N ALA A 665 6.09 -51.04 109.00
CA ALA A 665 5.78 -50.55 110.35
C ALA A 665 5.82 -51.64 111.44
N LEU A 666 5.38 -52.86 111.11
CA LEU A 666 5.25 -53.98 112.05
C LEU A 666 6.61 -54.53 112.55
N LYS A 667 7.69 -54.28 111.79
CA LYS A 667 9.05 -54.72 112.11
C LYS A 667 9.73 -53.81 113.16
N GLY A 668 9.33 -52.54 113.26
CA GLY A 668 9.93 -51.57 114.19
C GLY A 668 9.64 -51.86 115.67
N ALA A 669 8.44 -52.33 116.01
CA ALA A 669 8.02 -52.55 117.39
C ALA A 669 8.77 -53.70 118.10
N LYS A 670 9.06 -54.80 117.41
CA LYS A 670 9.67 -56.02 118.01
C LYS A 670 11.15 -55.88 118.37
N LEU A 671 11.86 -54.91 117.79
CA LEU A 671 13.29 -54.68 118.03
C LEU A 671 13.57 -53.94 119.35
N GLN A 672 12.60 -53.19 119.87
CA GLN A 672 12.76 -52.34 121.05
C GLN A 672 12.63 -53.13 122.36
N GLU A 673 11.80 -54.17 122.40
CA GLU A 673 11.56 -55.04 123.56
C GLU A 673 12.78 -55.93 123.89
N ALA A 674 13.50 -56.43 122.89
CA ALA A 674 14.66 -57.30 123.08
C ALA A 674 15.88 -56.63 123.75
N ASN A 675 15.98 -55.30 123.71
CA ASN A 675 17.11 -54.56 124.29
C ASN A 675 17.02 -54.46 125.83
N GLN A 676 15.82 -54.32 126.39
CA GLN A 676 15.60 -54.08 127.82
C GLN A 676 15.90 -55.32 128.69
N GLU A 677 15.68 -56.53 128.17
CA GLU A 677 16.01 -57.78 128.87
C GLU A 677 17.51 -57.95 129.13
N GLN A 678 18.35 -57.48 128.20
CA GLN A 678 19.79 -57.68 128.30
C GLN A 678 20.41 -56.92 129.49
N LEU A 679 19.84 -55.77 129.87
CA LEU A 679 20.30 -54.95 130.99
C LEU A 679 19.98 -55.58 132.35
N PHE A 680 18.84 -56.28 132.50
CA PHE A 680 18.44 -56.94 133.75
C PHE A 680 19.39 -58.08 134.14
N ASN A 681 19.76 -58.94 133.18
CA ASN A 681 20.59 -60.11 133.45
C ASN A 681 21.99 -59.73 134.00
N ARG A 682 22.55 -58.60 133.57
CA ARG A 682 23.87 -58.15 134.04
C ARG A 682 23.89 -57.77 135.53
N ASN A 683 22.82 -57.16 136.05
CA ASN A 683 22.75 -56.75 137.45
C ASN A 683 22.62 -57.94 138.43
N VAL A 684 22.06 -59.06 137.97
CA VAL A 684 21.88 -60.28 138.77
C VAL A 684 23.21 -60.99 139.01
N GLU A 685 24.08 -61.08 138.00
CA GLU A 685 25.39 -61.75 138.09
C GLU A 685 26.32 -61.10 139.14
N ASP A 686 26.31 -59.77 139.24
CA ASP A 686 27.16 -59.03 140.18
C ASP A 686 26.86 -59.38 141.67
N VAL A 687 25.59 -59.63 142.01
CA VAL A 687 25.18 -59.93 143.40
C VAL A 687 25.46 -61.40 143.76
N GLU A 688 25.38 -62.32 142.80
CA GLU A 688 25.71 -63.74 143.02
C GLU A 688 27.19 -63.95 143.37
N LEU A 689 28.09 -63.20 142.71
CA LEU A 689 29.52 -63.23 142.99
C LEU A 689 29.84 -62.75 144.42
N TRP A 690 29.18 -61.67 144.86
CA TRP A 690 29.37 -61.11 146.19
C TRP A 690 28.93 -62.09 147.31
N LEU A 691 27.76 -62.73 147.18
CA LEU A 691 27.27 -63.71 148.17
C LEU A 691 28.27 -64.87 148.40
N GLY A 692 28.89 -65.36 147.33
CA GLY A 692 29.87 -66.46 147.41
C GLY A 692 31.16 -66.10 148.15
N GLU A 693 31.56 -64.82 148.17
CA GLU A 693 32.73 -64.38 148.96
C GLU A 693 32.41 -64.28 150.45
N LEU A 694 31.19 -63.85 150.80
CA LEU A 694 30.77 -63.69 152.19
C LEU A 694 30.62 -65.04 152.91
N GLU A 695 30.02 -66.02 152.23
CA GLU A 695 29.91 -67.42 152.68
C GLU A 695 31.30 -67.98 153.07
N ARG A 696 32.33 -67.70 152.25
CA ARG A 696 33.70 -68.18 152.47
C ARG A 696 34.38 -67.56 153.70
N LYS A 697 34.12 -66.27 153.96
CA LYS A 697 34.68 -65.55 155.13
C LYS A 697 34.09 -66.05 156.46
N LEU A 698 32.81 -66.43 156.46
CA LEU A 698 32.11 -66.88 157.67
C LEU A 698 32.50 -68.29 158.13
N ALA A 699 32.99 -69.15 157.22
CA ALA A 699 33.32 -70.55 157.50
C ALA A 699 34.60 -70.83 158.33
N SER A 700 35.45 -69.83 158.62
CA SER A 700 36.73 -70.07 159.33
C SER A 700 36.56 -70.46 160.83
N GLU A 701 37.41 -71.31 161.38
CA GLU A 701 37.32 -71.77 162.79
C GLU A 701 38.41 -71.20 163.73
N ASP A 702 39.09 -70.12 163.32
CA ASP A 702 40.09 -69.45 164.16
C ASP A 702 39.44 -68.51 165.18
N PHE A 703 39.68 -68.77 166.47
CA PHE A 703 39.14 -68.04 167.62
C PHE A 703 40.22 -67.32 168.45
N GLY A 704 41.46 -67.22 167.96
CA GLY A 704 42.58 -66.51 168.59
C GLY A 704 43.31 -67.31 169.69
N LYS A 705 44.59 -66.99 169.93
CA LYS A 705 45.48 -67.72 170.86
C LYS A 705 45.90 -66.91 172.09
N ASN A 706 45.68 -65.59 172.05
CA ASN A 706 45.98 -64.66 173.13
C ASN A 706 45.04 -63.44 173.02
N LEU A 707 44.96 -62.64 174.09
CA LEU A 707 44.01 -61.53 174.20
C LEU A 707 44.02 -60.59 172.97
N ASN A 708 45.20 -60.27 172.45
CA ASN A 708 45.36 -59.35 171.32
C ASN A 708 44.85 -59.94 169.99
N THR A 709 45.05 -61.25 169.76
CA THR A 709 44.58 -61.92 168.53
C THR A 709 43.06 -62.08 168.51
N VAL A 710 42.44 -62.38 169.66
CA VAL A 710 40.97 -62.47 169.77
C VAL A 710 40.30 -61.11 169.51
N GLN A 711 40.82 -60.03 170.09
CA GLN A 711 40.28 -58.67 169.87
C GLN A 711 40.36 -58.23 168.41
N ASN A 712 41.43 -58.59 167.69
CA ASN A 712 41.55 -58.30 166.26
C ASN A 712 40.57 -59.11 165.40
N LEU A 713 40.31 -60.37 165.75
CA LEU A 713 39.33 -61.21 165.06
C LEU A 713 37.88 -60.71 165.27
N GLN A 714 37.55 -60.22 166.47
CA GLN A 714 36.25 -59.57 166.71
C GLN A 714 36.06 -58.31 165.86
N LYS A 715 37.11 -57.46 165.72
CA LYS A 715 37.04 -56.28 164.83
C LYS A 715 36.84 -56.66 163.37
N LYS A 716 37.48 -57.74 162.89
CA LYS A 716 37.28 -58.25 161.52
C LYS A 716 35.87 -58.79 161.30
N LEU A 717 35.28 -59.50 162.27
CA LEU A 717 33.92 -60.00 162.15
C LEU A 717 32.89 -58.86 162.14
N ALA A 718 33.11 -57.79 162.93
CA ALA A 718 32.26 -56.61 162.92
C ALA A 718 32.22 -55.90 161.54
N LEU A 719 33.32 -55.92 160.78
CA LEU A 719 33.35 -55.39 159.41
C LEU A 719 32.53 -56.26 158.44
N VAL A 720 32.56 -57.58 158.59
CA VAL A 720 31.74 -58.50 157.75
C VAL A 720 30.25 -58.35 158.07
N GLU A 721 29.90 -58.15 159.34
CA GLU A 721 28.51 -57.88 159.77
C GLU A 721 27.98 -56.55 159.19
N ALA A 722 28.83 -55.51 159.13
CA ALA A 722 28.49 -54.25 158.48
C ALA A 722 28.29 -54.40 156.95
N ASP A 723 29.15 -55.18 156.28
CA ASP A 723 29.07 -55.41 154.83
C ASP A 723 27.84 -56.24 154.43
N TYR A 724 27.45 -57.23 155.25
CA TYR A 724 26.21 -58.00 155.09
C TYR A 724 24.97 -57.08 155.09
N ASN A 725 24.87 -56.20 156.08
CA ASN A 725 23.72 -55.32 156.23
C ASN A 725 23.60 -54.29 155.09
N ALA A 726 24.72 -53.82 154.54
CA ALA A 726 24.72 -52.83 153.45
C ALA A 726 24.17 -53.39 152.12
N HIS A 727 24.30 -54.71 151.87
CA HIS A 727 23.88 -55.32 150.60
C HIS A 727 22.41 -55.74 150.55
N SER A 728 21.66 -55.61 151.66
CA SER A 728 20.22 -55.87 151.70
C SER A 728 19.43 -54.96 150.74
N GLU A 729 19.78 -53.67 150.66
CA GLU A 729 19.06 -52.68 149.82
C GLU A 729 19.22 -52.95 148.31
N ARG A 730 20.36 -53.55 147.93
CA ARG A 730 20.66 -53.87 146.52
C ARG A 730 19.84 -55.05 146.01
N LEU A 731 19.56 -56.03 146.88
CA LEU A 731 18.66 -57.15 146.58
C LEU A 731 17.20 -56.70 146.43
N ASP A 732 16.74 -55.76 147.26
CA ASP A 732 15.41 -55.18 147.15
C ASP A 732 15.17 -54.45 145.82
N THR A 733 16.20 -53.76 145.32
CA THR A 733 16.16 -53.05 144.03
C THR A 733 16.00 -54.02 142.84
N ILE A 734 16.76 -55.12 142.81
CA ILE A 734 16.61 -56.19 141.81
C ILE A 734 15.22 -56.83 141.91
N GLY A 735 14.68 -56.95 143.13
CA GLY A 735 13.31 -57.35 143.42
C GLY A 735 12.23 -56.45 142.81
N GLN A 736 12.46 -55.14 142.70
CA GLN A 736 11.50 -54.22 142.08
C GLN A 736 11.52 -54.34 140.54
N GLN A 737 12.70 -54.39 139.92
CA GLN A 737 12.84 -54.50 138.46
C GLN A 737 12.19 -55.78 137.91
N ALA A 738 12.36 -56.91 138.60
CA ALA A 738 11.73 -58.17 138.19
C ALA A 738 10.19 -58.11 138.18
N ARG A 739 9.58 -57.35 139.10
CA ARG A 739 8.11 -57.16 139.17
C ARG A 739 7.60 -56.23 138.07
N GLU A 740 8.39 -55.25 137.66
CA GLU A 740 8.03 -54.34 136.57
C GLU A 740 7.95 -55.07 135.23
N PHE A 741 8.91 -55.96 134.91
CA PHE A 741 8.89 -56.80 133.72
C PHE A 741 7.66 -57.72 133.65
N GLU A 742 7.16 -58.21 134.80
CA GLU A 742 5.94 -59.00 134.87
C GLU A 742 4.69 -58.17 134.57
N SER A 743 4.64 -56.91 135.00
CA SER A 743 3.48 -56.03 134.81
C SER A 743 3.25 -55.60 133.34
N ILE A 744 4.31 -55.47 132.54
CA ILE A 744 4.25 -55.07 131.13
C ILE A 744 4.06 -56.24 130.15
N GLY A 745 3.88 -57.47 130.67
CA GLY A 745 3.68 -58.64 129.82
C GLY A 745 4.89 -58.98 128.94
N HIS A 746 6.10 -58.66 129.42
CA HIS A 746 7.33 -58.91 128.69
C HIS A 746 7.46 -60.40 128.34
N PHE A 747 7.88 -60.72 127.11
CA PHE A 747 7.84 -62.10 126.59
C PHE A 747 8.62 -63.11 127.44
N ASN A 748 9.64 -62.67 128.20
CA ASN A 748 10.48 -63.52 129.06
C ASN A 748 10.33 -63.30 130.59
N ALA A 749 9.26 -62.64 131.05
CA ALA A 749 9.02 -62.32 132.47
C ALA A 749 9.10 -63.52 133.45
N PRO A 750 8.61 -64.75 133.13
CA PRO A 750 8.63 -65.86 134.09
C PRO A 750 10.02 -66.30 134.55
N GLN A 751 11.04 -66.16 133.69
CA GLN A 751 12.43 -66.55 134.02
C GLN A 751 13.14 -65.49 134.88
N ILE A 752 12.81 -64.23 134.66
CA ILE A 752 13.36 -63.06 135.39
C ILE A 752 12.99 -63.15 136.88
N VAL A 753 11.73 -63.42 137.19
CA VAL A 753 11.23 -63.55 138.58
C VAL A 753 11.88 -64.72 139.33
N LYS A 754 12.08 -65.86 138.65
CA LYS A 754 12.69 -67.06 139.25
C LYS A 754 14.14 -66.83 139.72
N LYS A 755 14.94 -66.09 138.93
CA LYS A 755 16.33 -65.77 139.30
C LYS A 755 16.41 -64.88 140.54
N GLN A 756 15.53 -63.88 140.65
CA GLN A 756 15.49 -62.97 141.78
C GLN A 756 15.17 -63.68 143.12
N GLN A 757 14.21 -64.62 143.11
CA GLN A 757 13.86 -65.38 144.32
C GLN A 757 15.00 -66.26 144.85
N GLY A 758 15.83 -66.83 143.95
CA GLY A 758 16.98 -67.64 144.35
C GLY A 758 18.09 -66.85 145.05
N LEU A 759 18.32 -65.60 144.62
CA LEU A 759 19.27 -64.68 145.25
C LEU A 759 18.87 -64.32 146.68
N GLN A 760 17.57 -64.03 146.91
CA GLN A 760 17.04 -63.65 148.22
C GLN A 760 17.25 -64.76 149.27
N GLN A 761 16.95 -66.01 148.91
CA GLN A 761 17.08 -67.16 149.82
C GLN A 761 18.52 -67.39 150.28
N ARG A 762 19.50 -67.19 149.39
CA ARG A 762 20.93 -67.35 149.74
C ARG A 762 21.42 -66.29 150.73
N PHE A 763 20.93 -65.05 150.58
CA PHE A 763 21.30 -63.95 151.47
C PHE A 763 20.79 -64.16 152.91
N GLU A 764 19.56 -64.65 153.09
CA GLU A 764 18.99 -64.90 154.42
C GLU A 764 19.70 -66.03 155.18
N ALA A 765 20.20 -67.05 154.47
CA ALA A 765 20.88 -68.21 155.06
C ALA A 765 22.23 -67.87 155.74
N LEU A 766 22.79 -66.68 155.52
CA LEU A 766 24.10 -66.25 156.04
C LEU A 766 24.06 -65.69 157.46
N LEU A 767 22.88 -65.38 158.00
CA LEU A 767 22.71 -64.74 159.31
C LEU A 767 23.15 -65.65 160.48
N ASP A 768 22.76 -66.92 160.43
CA ASP A 768 23.04 -67.91 161.47
C ASP A 768 24.55 -68.21 161.65
N PRO A 769 25.32 -68.49 160.58
CA PRO A 769 26.78 -68.64 160.65
C PRO A 769 27.49 -67.43 161.27
N LEU A 770 27.02 -66.23 160.93
CA LEU A 770 27.60 -64.96 161.40
C LEU A 770 27.45 -64.79 162.92
N GLN A 771 26.24 -65.07 163.46
CA GLN A 771 25.97 -65.00 164.89
C GLN A 771 26.74 -66.07 165.69
N ARG A 772 26.81 -67.31 165.19
CA ARG A 772 27.59 -68.38 165.85
C ARG A 772 29.05 -68.01 166.05
N ARG A 773 29.68 -67.41 165.03
CA ARG A 773 31.09 -67.02 165.12
C ARG A 773 31.33 -65.90 166.13
N LYS A 774 30.39 -64.96 166.22
CA LYS A 774 30.43 -63.83 167.17
C LYS A 774 30.45 -64.30 168.62
N ASN A 775 29.58 -65.27 168.95
CA ASN A 775 29.48 -65.84 170.28
C ASN A 775 30.77 -66.58 170.70
N LYS A 776 31.31 -67.46 169.85
CA LYS A 776 32.54 -68.20 170.15
C LYS A 776 33.77 -67.30 170.33
N LEU A 777 33.92 -66.24 169.53
CA LEU A 777 34.98 -65.24 169.73
C LEU A 777 34.83 -64.48 171.06
N GLY A 778 33.59 -64.25 171.52
CA GLY A 778 33.30 -63.67 172.83
C GLY A 778 33.73 -64.56 174.00
N GLU A 779 33.44 -65.86 173.94
CA GLU A 779 33.86 -66.83 174.95
C GLU A 779 35.39 -66.92 175.07
N SER A 780 36.09 -66.94 173.94
CA SER A 780 37.57 -66.94 173.89
C SER A 780 38.19 -65.71 174.57
N LEU A 781 37.57 -64.54 174.44
CA LEU A 781 38.04 -63.30 175.07
C LEU A 781 37.98 -63.36 176.60
N VAL A 782 36.88 -63.90 177.14
CA VAL A 782 36.68 -64.04 178.59
C VAL A 782 37.70 -65.00 179.19
N GLY A 783 37.95 -66.13 178.52
CA GLY A 783 38.95 -67.11 178.95
C GLY A 783 40.35 -66.51 179.07
N HIS A 784 40.77 -65.72 178.07
CA HIS A 784 42.10 -65.09 178.09
C HIS A 784 42.25 -63.94 179.11
N LEU A 785 41.16 -63.25 179.49
CA LEU A 785 41.19 -62.25 180.58
C LEU A 785 41.43 -62.90 181.94
N LEU A 786 40.77 -64.03 182.22
CA LEU A 786 40.93 -64.77 183.47
C LEU A 786 42.37 -65.27 183.66
N PHE A 787 43.01 -65.77 182.61
CA PHE A 787 44.41 -66.24 182.70
C PHE A 787 45.39 -65.12 183.04
N ARG A 788 45.18 -63.91 182.52
CA ARG A 788 46.01 -62.74 182.85
C ARG A 788 45.86 -62.37 184.34
N ASP A 789 44.62 -62.33 184.83
CA ASP A 789 44.33 -61.95 186.21
C ASP A 789 44.91 -62.98 187.22
N ILE A 790 44.97 -64.26 186.85
CA ILE A 790 45.64 -65.32 187.63
C ILE A 790 47.16 -65.11 187.68
N ASP A 791 47.79 -64.76 186.56
CA ASP A 791 49.24 -64.52 186.50
C ASP A 791 49.66 -63.27 187.31
N ASP A 792 48.82 -62.23 187.31
CA ASP A 792 49.05 -61.00 188.09
C ASP A 792 49.01 -61.29 189.61
N GLU A 793 48.05 -62.10 190.08
CA GLU A 793 47.96 -62.55 191.48
C GLU A 793 49.13 -63.47 191.89
N LEU A 794 49.55 -64.38 191.00
CA LEU A 794 50.71 -65.24 191.24
C LEU A 794 52.03 -64.46 191.35
N THR A 795 52.11 -63.31 190.67
CA THR A 795 53.27 -62.41 190.73
C THR A 795 53.27 -61.61 192.04
N TRP A 796 52.09 -61.17 192.50
CA TRP A 796 51.89 -60.49 193.78
C TRP A 796 52.28 -61.37 194.98
N ILE A 797 51.92 -62.66 194.96
CA ILE A 797 52.27 -63.62 196.03
C ILE A 797 53.80 -63.81 196.16
N ARG A 798 54.54 -63.84 195.04
CA ARG A 798 56.01 -64.05 195.06
C ARG A 798 56.78 -62.87 195.67
N GLU A 799 56.29 -61.65 195.52
CA GLU A 799 56.94 -60.48 196.13
C GLU A 799 56.78 -60.44 197.65
N LYS A 800 55.62 -60.91 198.18
CA LYS A 800 55.35 -60.92 199.62
C LYS A 800 56.20 -61.94 200.39
N VAL A 801 56.45 -63.12 199.82
CA VAL A 801 57.30 -64.16 200.44
C VAL A 801 58.76 -63.71 200.58
N LYS A 802 59.21 -62.72 199.81
CA LYS A 802 60.56 -62.14 199.90
C LYS A 802 60.78 -61.26 201.15
N ARG A 803 59.71 -60.86 201.87
CA ARG A 803 59.80 -59.92 203.02
C ARG A 803 59.82 -60.59 204.41
N ASP A 804 59.29 -61.80 204.57
CA ASP A 804 59.15 -62.45 205.89
C ASP A 804 60.36 -63.30 206.34
N ARG A 805 61.42 -63.45 205.52
CA ARG A 805 62.65 -64.18 205.92
C ARG A 805 63.72 -63.35 206.65
N LEU A 806 63.43 -62.10 207.02
CA LEU A 806 64.37 -61.15 207.64
C LEU A 806 64.07 -60.81 209.13
N TRP A 807 63.10 -61.48 209.79
CA TRP A 807 62.64 -61.10 211.14
C TRP A 807 62.51 -62.21 212.21
N TYR A 808 62.93 -63.46 211.99
CA TYR A 808 62.90 -64.52 213.02
C TYR A 808 64.26 -65.24 213.16
N GLU A 809 64.81 -65.19 214.41
CA GLU A 809 65.76 -66.12 215.08
C GLU A 809 67.25 -66.11 214.65
N LEU A 810 68.27 -65.64 215.40
CA LEU A 810 68.39 -65.11 216.78
C LEU A 810 67.72 -65.94 217.89
N GLU A 811 67.82 -67.27 217.79
CA GLU A 811 68.09 -68.19 218.90
C GLU A 811 68.97 -69.35 218.40
#